data_AF-A0A4R6V704-F1
#
_entry.id   AF-A0A4R6V704-F1
#
_cell.length_a   1.000
_cell.length_b   1.000
_cell.length_c   1.000
_cell.angle_alpha   90.00
_cell.angle_beta   90.00
_cell.angle_gamma   90.00
#
_symmetry.space_group_name_H-M   'P 1'
#
loop_
_entity.id
_entity.type
_entity.pdbx_description
1 polymer ?
#
loop_
_entity_poly.entity_id
_entity_poly.type
_entity_poly.pdbx_seq_one_letter_code
_entity_poly.pdbx_strand_id
1 'polypeptide(L)'
;MILKRSEDAAPPGPAGAPRALPLVAGAALAAGTAASGFAAAPAYASPFGAGAVLALWAVASVPLTMLLNRRLPPAAALLAGLPAALAGALALAAWAPGGRGAPLADVLDALPRAGSRLLDSPSPVPVMVDTLLFPALAVWLGGAAGALAWRSGRALPALLPGTLLLVGATALGGGAALWPACLLACSAAVLLVLSAGKRAAPTALVGGVRVDGRRRGEPGNGRRWAVRLLGCVAVCAAVAVAAPTALAGWRAEPYDPRPGGRPQAAAQVALNPLGYLPTWAANPETVLMTVRGDRANQLRWVALADFTGTTWLPESRYPAAGRLLPAPDPEPPHATRQEAEVEVEGLPGPWLPVVGSPRSLGAAGAGFDPASGTAVLLDGEASGASYTVSGDVAHWRPEELTDLRPPADDRFDRYRYLPAETPPQVGAVVDQATAEGSPYEHAVRLARYLRTSYTFDPRAPSGHGLADLGRFLVEPGQQGGGGTSEQFASAFAVLARAAGLPSRVVIGFDSGSQETEGEYTVTTGDAIAWGEVYFEGAGWVPFDVTPGGREPGGDPEESGAAAGADDGTGAVPDRPGGEPGENAAPAPSEETGRAPLWAALGAAAVAASGTLLVVLLRVGRSRRRLAAGRPDVDAVLGAWRELREALRLTGSNPRSGSTVTDVVRAAAHADPTQGGTRRLRFLHRSVNAMAFGTAGSVTGQGAERAVEEVRSYVRDLRGGQSRWRRWSWWLDPRPLFWRAP
;
A
#
# COMPACT_ATOMS: atom_id res chain seq x y z
N MET A 1 65.92 23.28 48.37
CA MET A 1 65.75 22.38 47.21
C MET A 1 64.61 21.41 47.51
N ILE A 2 63.47 21.64 46.85
CA ILE A 2 62.36 20.74 46.48
C ILE A 2 61.65 19.91 47.56
N LEU A 3 60.47 20.41 47.93
CA LEU A 3 59.33 19.75 48.58
C LEU A 3 58.72 18.67 47.68
N LYS A 4 58.31 17.51 48.25
CA LYS A 4 57.41 16.56 47.58
C LYS A 4 56.11 16.40 48.39
N ARG A 5 55.04 16.82 47.73
CA ARG A 5 53.63 16.92 48.14
C ARG A 5 52.99 15.53 48.05
N SER A 6 52.37 15.03 49.13
CA SER A 6 51.52 13.85 49.09
C SER A 6 50.14 14.24 48.55
N GLU A 7 49.76 13.67 47.41
CA GLU A 7 48.45 13.84 46.78
C GLU A 7 47.39 12.97 47.47
N ASP A 8 46.32 13.62 47.94
CA ASP A 8 45.07 12.99 48.35
C ASP A 8 44.35 12.41 47.13
N ALA A 9 44.09 11.10 47.19
CA ALA A 9 43.31 10.38 46.19
C ALA A 9 41.82 10.74 46.30
N ALA A 10 41.29 11.38 45.26
CA ALA A 10 39.86 11.63 45.10
C ALA A 10 39.07 10.32 44.85
N PRO A 11 37.85 10.15 45.43
CA PRO A 11 37.04 8.97 45.17
C PRO A 11 36.47 8.98 43.74
N PRO A 12 36.39 7.83 43.04
CA PRO A 12 35.86 7.75 41.69
C PRO A 12 34.34 8.02 41.67
N GLY A 13 33.91 8.89 40.76
CA GLY A 13 32.50 9.22 40.53
C GLY A 13 31.68 8.03 40.00
N PRO A 14 30.34 8.07 40.12
CA PRO A 14 29.47 6.95 39.74
C PRO A 14 29.50 6.71 38.23
N ALA A 15 29.91 5.50 37.83
CA ALA A 15 29.88 5.01 36.46
C ALA A 15 28.44 5.10 35.89
N GLY A 16 28.25 5.95 34.89
CA GLY A 16 26.98 6.08 34.18
C GLY A 16 26.69 4.82 33.37
N ALA A 17 25.49 4.26 33.50
CA ALA A 17 25.00 3.25 32.57
C ALA A 17 25.15 3.77 31.12
N PRO A 18 25.64 2.93 30.18
CA PRO A 18 25.96 3.40 28.84
C PRO A 18 24.69 3.87 28.12
N ARG A 19 24.74 5.10 27.58
CA ARG A 19 23.65 5.74 26.83
C ARG A 19 23.15 4.93 25.61
N ALA A 20 23.89 3.88 25.21
CA ALA A 20 23.61 3.02 24.06
C ALA A 20 22.44 2.03 24.29
N LEU A 21 22.20 1.58 25.53
CA LEU A 21 21.19 0.55 25.84
C LEU A 21 19.76 0.83 25.33
N PRO A 22 19.19 2.03 25.49
CA PRO A 22 17.85 2.34 24.97
C PRO A 22 17.80 2.47 23.44
N LEU A 23 18.91 2.85 22.79
CA LEU A 23 18.99 2.95 21.33
C LEU A 23 19.00 1.55 20.69
N VAL A 24 19.78 0.63 21.25
CA VAL A 24 19.83 -0.77 20.77
C VAL A 24 18.48 -1.47 20.97
N ALA A 25 17.81 -1.23 22.10
CA ALA A 25 16.47 -1.76 22.33
C ALA A 25 15.43 -1.20 21.34
N GLY A 26 15.51 0.10 21.04
CA GLY A 26 14.64 0.74 20.05
C GLY A 26 14.87 0.18 18.65
N ALA A 27 16.13 -0.01 18.25
CA ALA A 27 16.48 -0.60 16.96
C ALA A 27 15.99 -2.05 16.84
N ALA A 28 16.14 -2.87 17.89
CA ALA A 28 15.64 -4.25 17.88
C ALA A 28 14.11 -4.30 17.77
N LEU A 29 13.38 -3.44 18.49
CA LEU A 29 11.91 -3.36 18.37
C LEU A 29 11.49 -2.91 16.98
N ALA A 30 12.11 -1.88 16.43
CA ALA A 30 11.84 -1.39 15.07
C ALA A 30 12.11 -2.47 14.01
N ALA A 31 13.21 -3.21 14.14
CA ALA A 31 13.53 -4.33 13.24
C ALA A 31 12.51 -5.47 13.37
N GLY A 32 12.06 -5.78 14.59
CA GLY A 32 11.04 -6.81 14.82
C GLY A 32 9.67 -6.45 14.24
N THR A 33 9.28 -5.16 14.29
CA THR A 33 8.03 -4.70 13.64
C THR A 33 8.20 -4.44 12.14
N ALA A 34 9.41 -4.12 11.67
CA ALA A 34 9.68 -4.05 10.23
C ALA A 34 9.59 -5.43 9.57
N ALA A 35 9.95 -6.50 10.30
CA ALA A 35 9.81 -7.87 9.82
C ALA A 35 8.38 -8.20 9.35
N SER A 36 7.34 -7.74 10.05
CA SER A 36 5.97 -7.97 9.58
C SER A 36 5.65 -7.23 8.28
N GLY A 37 6.19 -6.02 8.09
CA GLY A 37 6.04 -5.27 6.84
C GLY A 37 6.72 -5.98 5.65
N PHE A 38 7.90 -6.55 5.89
CA PHE A 38 8.61 -7.33 4.89
C PHE A 38 7.98 -8.69 4.60
N ALA A 39 7.30 -9.31 5.58
CA ALA A 39 6.52 -10.52 5.35
C ALA A 39 5.26 -10.27 4.52
N ALA A 40 4.68 -9.07 4.61
CA ALA A 40 3.53 -8.67 3.78
C ALA A 40 3.92 -8.31 2.35
N ALA A 41 5.17 -7.89 2.11
CA ALA A 41 5.65 -7.42 0.83
C ALA A 41 5.36 -8.35 -0.38
N PRO A 42 5.57 -9.68 -0.32
CA PRO A 42 5.34 -10.57 -1.45
C PRO A 42 3.88 -10.62 -1.93
N ALA A 43 2.93 -10.24 -1.07
CA ALA A 43 1.51 -10.19 -1.42
C ALA A 43 1.17 -9.03 -2.37
N TYR A 44 2.05 -8.03 -2.50
CA TYR A 44 1.80 -6.84 -3.29
C TYR A 44 2.41 -6.90 -4.70
N ALA A 45 1.78 -6.22 -5.65
CA ALA A 45 2.26 -6.09 -7.03
C ALA A 45 3.68 -5.48 -7.13
N SER A 46 4.09 -4.65 -6.15
CA SER A 46 5.49 -4.23 -5.99
C SER A 46 6.03 -4.57 -4.60
N PRO A 47 6.65 -5.76 -4.41
CA PRO A 47 7.11 -6.20 -3.10
C PRO A 47 8.13 -5.25 -2.46
N PHE A 48 9.08 -4.75 -3.24
CA PHE A 48 10.10 -3.83 -2.73
C PHE A 48 9.52 -2.50 -2.23
N GLY A 49 8.60 -1.92 -3.00
CA GLY A 49 7.95 -0.65 -2.67
C GLY A 49 7.09 -0.77 -1.41
N ALA A 50 6.19 -1.77 -1.37
CA ALA A 50 5.34 -2.01 -0.22
C ALA A 50 6.16 -2.33 1.05
N GLY A 51 7.18 -3.19 0.93
CA GLY A 51 8.06 -3.54 2.05
C GLY A 51 8.83 -2.34 2.61
N ALA A 52 9.39 -1.49 1.74
CA ALA A 52 10.12 -0.30 2.16
C ALA A 52 9.24 0.71 2.91
N VAL A 53 8.02 0.94 2.41
CA VAL A 53 7.04 1.83 3.05
C VAL A 53 6.66 1.31 4.44
N LEU A 54 6.28 0.03 4.55
CA LEU A 54 5.89 -0.56 5.83
C LEU A 54 7.05 -0.58 6.83
N ALA A 55 8.28 -0.86 6.37
CA ALA A 55 9.47 -0.80 7.20
C ALA A 55 9.78 0.63 7.69
N LEU A 56 9.60 1.65 6.85
CA LEU A 56 9.78 3.05 7.23
C LEU A 56 8.83 3.45 8.37
N TRP A 57 7.56 3.02 8.30
CA TRP A 57 6.57 3.26 9.35
C TRP A 57 6.93 2.54 10.66
N ALA A 58 7.45 1.32 10.59
CA ALA A 58 7.99 0.61 11.76
C ALA A 58 9.16 1.38 12.40
N VAL A 59 10.11 1.83 11.58
CA VAL A 59 11.31 2.56 12.04
C VAL A 59 10.98 3.95 12.56
N ALA A 60 9.93 4.61 12.07
CA ALA A 60 9.47 5.91 12.56
C ALA A 60 8.71 5.78 13.89
N SER A 61 7.81 4.81 14.02
CA SER A 61 6.89 4.69 15.16
C SER A 61 7.62 4.41 16.49
N VAL A 62 8.59 3.50 16.51
CA VAL A 62 9.29 3.06 17.72
C VAL A 62 10.12 4.17 18.40
N PRO A 63 11.10 4.81 17.74
CA PRO A 63 11.92 5.86 18.36
C PRO A 63 11.09 7.09 18.72
N LEU A 64 10.11 7.46 17.89
CA LEU A 64 9.18 8.56 18.19
C LEU A 64 8.40 8.26 19.48
N THR A 65 7.83 7.06 19.60
CA THR A 65 7.11 6.64 20.81
C THR A 65 8.02 6.60 22.02
N MET A 66 9.24 6.05 21.90
CA MET A 66 10.23 6.05 22.98
C MET A 66 10.63 7.47 23.42
N LEU A 67 10.75 8.41 22.49
CA LEU A 67 11.06 9.81 22.76
C LEU A 67 9.89 10.53 23.46
N LEU A 68 8.67 10.38 22.96
CA LEU A 68 7.46 10.99 23.51
C LEU A 68 7.18 10.46 24.92
N ASN A 69 7.33 9.15 25.12
CA ASN A 69 7.08 8.50 26.40
C ASN A 69 8.09 8.96 27.49
N ARG A 70 9.29 9.44 27.14
CA ARG A 70 10.20 10.07 28.14
C ARG A 70 9.59 11.30 28.81
N ARG A 71 8.59 11.95 28.20
CA ARG A 71 8.05 13.24 28.62
C ARG A 71 6.55 13.22 28.90
N LEU A 72 5.81 12.25 28.37
CA LEU A 72 4.36 12.14 28.43
C LEU A 72 3.92 10.79 29.06
N PRO A 73 2.71 10.73 29.65
CA PRO A 73 2.10 9.45 30.00
C PRO A 73 1.84 8.60 28.75
N PRO A 74 1.79 7.26 28.86
CA PRO A 74 1.73 6.34 27.72
C PRO A 74 0.56 6.62 26.76
N ALA A 75 -0.64 6.93 27.29
CA ALA A 75 -1.79 7.30 26.46
C ALA A 75 -1.56 8.59 25.66
N ALA A 76 -0.96 9.61 26.26
CA ALA A 76 -0.64 10.86 25.56
C ALA A 76 0.51 10.69 24.56
N ALA A 77 1.44 9.75 24.79
CA ALA A 77 2.52 9.44 23.84
C ALA A 77 1.97 8.77 22.56
N LEU A 78 0.96 7.89 22.69
CA LEU A 78 0.25 7.33 21.54
C LEU A 78 -0.49 8.42 20.74
N LEU A 79 -1.28 9.25 21.44
CA LEU A 79 -2.04 10.34 20.79
C LEU A 79 -1.13 11.36 20.12
N ALA A 80 0.01 11.71 20.73
CA ALA A 80 0.99 12.62 20.15
C ALA A 80 1.74 12.03 18.94
N GLY A 81 1.70 10.71 18.74
CA GLY A 81 2.23 10.04 17.56
C GLY A 81 1.27 10.03 16.36
N LEU A 82 -0.04 10.21 16.57
CA LEU A 82 -1.04 10.18 15.50
C LEU A 82 -0.80 11.23 14.39
N PRO A 83 -0.40 12.49 14.68
CA PRO A 83 -0.08 13.45 13.63
C PRO A 83 1.06 12.99 12.71
N ALA A 84 2.04 12.25 13.23
CA ALA A 84 3.12 11.72 12.43
C ALA A 84 2.68 10.52 11.57
N ALA A 85 1.78 9.67 12.09
CA ALA A 85 1.13 8.63 11.30
C ALA A 85 0.27 9.22 10.18
N LEU A 86 -0.50 10.28 10.48
CA LEU A 86 -1.31 11.00 9.49
C LEU A 86 -0.44 11.65 8.42
N ALA A 87 0.67 12.29 8.80
CA ALA A 87 1.61 12.85 7.84
C ALA A 87 2.22 11.77 6.92
N GLY A 88 2.52 10.59 7.48
CA GLY A 88 2.92 9.43 6.70
C GLY A 88 1.83 8.98 5.72
N ALA A 89 0.57 8.94 6.14
CA ALA A 89 -0.57 8.57 5.29
C ALA A 89 -0.78 9.58 4.15
N LEU A 90 -0.66 10.87 4.44
CA LEU A 90 -0.76 11.94 3.44
C LEU A 90 0.40 11.88 2.44
N ALA A 91 1.62 11.56 2.90
CA ALA A 91 2.76 11.35 2.01
C ALA A 91 2.57 10.11 1.12
N LEU A 92 1.99 9.04 1.67
CA LEU A 92 1.57 7.86 0.92
C LEU A 92 0.54 8.20 -0.15
N ALA A 93 -0.50 8.97 0.20
CA ALA A 93 -1.52 9.40 -0.74
C ALA A 93 -1.01 10.33 -1.83
N ALA A 94 0.02 11.12 -1.54
CA ALA A 94 0.67 11.97 -2.54
C ALA A 94 1.61 11.20 -3.48
N TRP A 95 2.10 10.02 -3.08
CA TRP A 95 3.05 9.22 -3.84
C TRP A 95 2.42 8.02 -4.55
N ALA A 96 1.36 7.44 -3.97
CA ALA A 96 0.72 6.24 -4.49
C ALA A 96 -0.14 6.54 -5.73
N PRO A 97 -0.08 5.71 -6.79
CA PRO A 97 -0.98 5.80 -7.94
C PRO A 97 -2.46 5.66 -7.53
N GLY A 98 -3.34 6.42 -8.17
CA GLY A 98 -4.80 6.31 -8.00
C GLY A 98 -5.47 7.32 -7.07
N GLY A 99 -4.74 8.28 -6.48
CA GLY A 99 -5.34 9.40 -5.75
C GLY A 99 -6.00 10.42 -6.69
N ARG A 100 -7.08 11.07 -6.24
CA ARG A 100 -7.80 12.11 -7.01
C ARG A 100 -7.06 13.47 -7.04
N GLY A 101 -5.76 13.47 -6.75
CA GLY A 101 -4.93 14.68 -6.61
C GLY A 101 -5.14 15.45 -5.30
N ALA A 102 -5.97 14.95 -4.38
CA ALA A 102 -6.31 15.60 -3.11
C ALA A 102 -5.97 14.67 -1.93
N PRO A 103 -4.73 14.67 -1.42
CA PRO A 103 -4.23 13.63 -0.51
C PRO A 103 -5.01 13.52 0.81
N LEU A 104 -5.59 14.62 1.31
CA LEU A 104 -6.44 14.58 2.50
C LEU A 104 -7.77 13.87 2.22
N ALA A 105 -8.42 14.19 1.10
CA ALA A 105 -9.67 13.57 0.72
C ALA A 105 -9.46 12.07 0.44
N ASP A 106 -8.39 11.73 -0.28
CA ASP A 106 -8.03 10.34 -0.59
C ASP A 106 -7.82 9.50 0.68
N VAL A 107 -7.12 10.04 1.70
CA VAL A 107 -6.94 9.34 2.99
C VAL A 107 -8.25 9.18 3.75
N LEU A 108 -9.10 10.21 3.79
CA LEU A 108 -10.39 10.17 4.49
C LEU A 108 -11.36 9.17 3.83
N ASP A 109 -11.36 9.10 2.50
CA ASP A 109 -12.16 8.17 1.70
C ASP A 109 -11.64 6.73 1.80
N ALA A 110 -10.32 6.55 1.90
CA ALA A 110 -9.66 5.27 2.02
C ALA A 110 -9.81 4.65 3.43
N LEU A 111 -9.79 5.46 4.49
CA LEU A 111 -9.80 4.97 5.88
C LEU A 111 -10.92 3.95 6.20
N PRO A 112 -12.21 4.18 5.87
CA PRO A 112 -13.27 3.21 6.15
C PRO A 112 -13.20 1.96 5.26
N ARG A 113 -12.59 2.06 4.07
CA ARG A 113 -12.54 0.99 3.06
C ARG A 113 -11.23 0.21 3.07
N ALA A 114 -10.20 0.68 3.78
CA ALA A 114 -8.85 0.13 3.68
C ALA A 114 -8.77 -1.36 4.07
N GLY A 115 -9.49 -1.75 5.12
CA GLY A 115 -9.56 -3.14 5.55
C GLY A 115 -10.34 -4.04 4.58
N SER A 116 -11.48 -3.57 4.05
CA SER A 116 -12.29 -4.35 3.12
C SER A 116 -11.61 -4.47 1.76
N ARG A 117 -11.06 -3.37 1.23
CA ARG A 117 -10.31 -3.33 -0.04
C ARG A 117 -9.12 -4.26 -0.04
N LEU A 118 -8.32 -4.26 1.04
CA LEU A 118 -7.19 -5.19 1.16
C LEU A 118 -7.63 -6.66 1.06
N LEU A 119 -8.82 -6.98 1.59
CA LEU A 119 -9.38 -8.33 1.55
C LEU A 119 -10.13 -8.64 0.24
N ASP A 120 -10.60 -7.62 -0.49
CA ASP A 120 -11.32 -7.74 -1.77
C ASP A 120 -10.38 -7.74 -2.99
N SER A 121 -9.13 -7.32 -2.81
CA SER A 121 -8.16 -7.24 -3.90
C SER A 121 -7.70 -8.62 -4.38
N PRO A 122 -7.54 -8.82 -5.70
CA PRO A 122 -6.99 -10.05 -6.21
C PRO A 122 -5.48 -10.09 -5.91
N SER A 123 -4.92 -11.30 -5.80
CA SER A 123 -3.47 -11.47 -5.71
C SER A 123 -2.83 -11.32 -7.11
N PRO A 124 -1.72 -10.57 -7.27
CA PRO A 124 -1.03 -9.77 -6.25
C PRO A 124 -1.75 -8.44 -5.95
N VAL A 125 -1.84 -8.07 -4.67
CA VAL A 125 -2.55 -6.88 -4.17
C VAL A 125 -1.95 -5.61 -4.76
N PRO A 126 -2.76 -4.70 -5.33
CA PRO A 126 -2.25 -3.46 -5.90
C PRO A 126 -1.70 -2.53 -4.82
N VAL A 127 -0.69 -1.73 -5.18
CA VAL A 127 -0.06 -0.75 -4.28
C VAL A 127 -0.82 0.58 -4.39
N MET A 128 -1.86 0.72 -3.57
CA MET A 128 -2.76 1.87 -3.53
C MET A 128 -2.88 2.41 -2.11
N VAL A 129 -3.45 3.62 -1.96
CA VAL A 129 -3.64 4.26 -0.64
C VAL A 129 -4.55 3.40 0.24
N ASP A 130 -5.65 2.91 -0.30
CA ASP A 130 -6.63 2.10 0.42
C ASP A 130 -6.08 0.71 0.80
N THR A 131 -5.25 0.07 -0.04
CA THR A 131 -4.65 -1.24 0.29
C THR A 131 -3.46 -1.15 1.26
N LEU A 132 -2.71 -0.05 1.27
CA LEU A 132 -1.54 0.13 2.15
C LEU A 132 -1.84 0.80 3.49
N LEU A 133 -2.89 1.61 3.56
CA LEU A 133 -3.18 2.42 4.77
C LEU A 133 -3.43 1.53 6.00
N PHE A 134 -4.18 0.44 5.84
CA PHE A 134 -4.48 -0.45 6.96
C PHE A 134 -3.22 -1.17 7.50
N PRO A 135 -2.39 -1.84 6.67
CA PRO A 135 -1.13 -2.43 7.14
C PRO A 135 -0.14 -1.41 7.70
N ALA A 136 -0.05 -0.21 7.11
CA ALA A 136 0.83 0.84 7.60
C ALA A 136 0.42 1.31 9.01
N LEU A 137 -0.88 1.56 9.24
CA LEU A 137 -1.41 1.90 10.56
C LEU A 137 -1.23 0.76 11.56
N ALA A 138 -1.43 -0.49 11.15
CA ALA A 138 -1.22 -1.66 12.00
C ALA A 138 0.26 -1.78 12.45
N VAL A 139 1.21 -1.58 11.53
CA VAL A 139 2.65 -1.56 11.84
C VAL A 139 3.00 -0.39 12.77
N TRP A 140 2.43 0.79 12.56
CA TRP A 140 2.64 1.94 13.45
C TRP A 140 2.16 1.68 14.88
N LEU A 141 0.93 1.19 15.01
CA LEU A 141 0.34 0.87 16.31
C LEU A 141 1.10 -0.28 16.99
N GLY A 142 1.53 -1.29 16.22
CA GLY A 142 2.36 -2.39 16.72
C GLY A 142 3.71 -1.92 17.26
N GLY A 143 4.41 -1.05 16.52
CA GLY A 143 5.65 -0.42 16.95
C GLY A 143 5.48 0.44 18.21
N ALA A 144 4.43 1.26 18.25
CA ALA A 144 4.11 2.08 19.42
C ALA A 144 3.78 1.22 20.65
N ALA A 145 2.95 0.18 20.50
CA ALA A 145 2.60 -0.74 21.57
C ALA A 145 3.83 -1.51 22.10
N GLY A 146 4.70 -2.00 21.20
CA GLY A 146 5.95 -2.66 21.57
C GLY A 146 6.89 -1.75 22.37
N ALA A 147 7.03 -0.49 21.95
CA ALA A 147 7.82 0.52 22.66
C ALA A 147 7.27 0.83 24.07
N LEU A 148 5.94 0.87 24.23
CA LEU A 148 5.28 1.04 25.53
C LEU A 148 5.48 -0.19 26.44
N ALA A 149 5.29 -1.39 25.90
CA ALA A 149 5.45 -2.64 26.63
C ALA A 149 6.90 -2.85 27.10
N TRP A 150 7.90 -2.50 26.30
CA TRP A 150 9.32 -2.55 26.71
C TRP A 150 9.60 -1.69 27.94
N ARG A 151 8.95 -0.52 28.06
CA ARG A 151 9.08 0.35 29.22
C ARG A 151 8.50 -0.28 30.49
N SER A 152 7.43 -1.06 30.38
CA SER A 152 6.82 -1.77 31.53
C SER A 152 7.76 -2.80 32.18
N GLY A 153 8.95 -3.02 31.61
CA GLY A 153 9.96 -3.94 32.13
C GLY A 153 9.76 -5.39 31.71
N ARG A 154 8.78 -5.64 30.84
CA ARG A 154 8.44 -6.97 30.33
C ARG A 154 8.89 -7.10 28.88
N ALA A 155 9.96 -7.86 28.65
CA ALA A 155 10.58 -8.01 27.32
C ALA A 155 9.75 -8.83 26.33
N LEU A 156 9.17 -9.94 26.79
CA LEU A 156 8.34 -10.82 25.96
C LEU A 156 7.07 -10.13 25.40
N PRO A 157 6.25 -9.44 26.20
CA PRO A 157 5.06 -8.77 25.65
C PRO A 157 5.39 -7.55 24.77
N ALA A 158 6.64 -7.07 24.77
CA ALA A 158 7.06 -6.02 23.83
C ALA A 158 7.17 -6.53 22.40
N LEU A 159 7.32 -7.84 22.20
CA LEU A 159 7.41 -8.48 20.90
C LEU A 159 6.05 -8.97 20.39
N LEU A 160 5.07 -9.15 21.29
CA LEU A 160 3.73 -9.65 20.94
C LEU A 160 3.09 -8.92 19.75
N PRO A 161 3.07 -7.57 19.69
CA PRO A 161 2.46 -6.89 18.55
C PRO A 161 3.15 -7.21 17.22
N GLY A 162 4.49 -7.21 17.19
CA GLY A 162 5.26 -7.56 15.99
C GLY A 162 5.08 -9.02 15.58
N THR A 163 5.01 -9.94 16.55
CA THR A 163 4.76 -11.37 16.28
C THR A 163 3.37 -11.59 15.69
N LEU A 164 2.34 -10.93 16.23
CA LEU A 164 0.96 -11.07 15.73
C LEU A 164 0.82 -10.52 14.32
N LEU A 165 1.43 -9.36 14.04
CA LEU A 165 1.47 -8.79 12.69
C LEU A 165 2.22 -9.68 11.70
N LEU A 166 3.32 -10.30 12.13
CA LEU A 166 4.08 -11.22 11.29
C LEU A 166 3.22 -12.44 10.92
N VAL A 167 2.56 -13.06 11.90
CA VAL A 167 1.68 -14.21 11.66
C VAL A 167 0.53 -13.85 10.71
N GLY A 168 -0.10 -12.69 10.91
CA GLY A 168 -1.15 -12.21 10.01
C GLY A 168 -0.65 -11.97 8.58
N ALA A 169 0.52 -11.33 8.44
CA ALA A 169 1.14 -11.08 7.14
C ALA A 169 1.49 -12.38 6.40
N THR A 170 2.01 -13.39 7.12
CA THR A 170 2.32 -14.70 6.53
C THR A 170 1.08 -15.48 6.13
N ALA A 171 0.01 -15.38 6.91
CA ALA A 171 -1.25 -16.08 6.62
C ALA A 171 -1.90 -15.52 5.34
N LEU A 172 -1.86 -14.20 5.15
CA LEU A 172 -2.47 -13.53 3.99
C LEU A 172 -1.60 -13.57 2.72
N GLY A 173 -0.27 -13.59 2.86
CA GLY A 173 0.65 -13.44 1.71
C GLY A 173 1.13 -14.73 1.05
N GLY A 174 0.92 -15.91 1.65
CA GLY A 174 1.35 -17.22 1.13
C GLY A 174 2.86 -17.42 0.90
N GLY A 175 3.68 -16.41 1.18
CA GLY A 175 5.13 -16.44 0.96
C GLY A 175 5.93 -16.99 2.14
N ALA A 176 7.06 -17.64 1.86
CA ALA A 176 8.01 -18.10 2.87
C ALA A 176 8.66 -16.91 3.61
N ALA A 177 8.11 -16.52 4.77
CA ALA A 177 8.68 -15.47 5.62
C ALA A 177 9.85 -15.96 6.49
N LEU A 178 10.77 -16.71 5.89
CA LEU A 178 11.96 -17.23 6.56
C LEU A 178 12.84 -16.10 7.09
N TRP A 179 13.21 -15.16 6.23
CA TRP A 179 14.12 -14.08 6.61
C TRP A 179 13.47 -13.05 7.57
N PRO A 180 12.16 -12.67 7.44
CA PRO A 180 11.53 -11.80 8.43
C PRO A 180 11.34 -12.51 9.78
N ALA A 181 11.06 -13.82 9.79
CA ALA A 181 11.02 -14.59 11.04
C ALA A 181 12.41 -14.62 11.73
N CYS A 182 13.49 -14.79 10.97
CA CYS A 182 14.86 -14.66 11.47
C CYS A 182 15.13 -13.27 12.04
N LEU A 183 14.69 -12.20 11.35
CA LEU A 183 14.84 -10.82 11.83
C LEU A 183 14.14 -10.61 13.17
N LEU A 184 12.90 -11.10 13.31
CA LEU A 184 12.14 -11.05 14.56
C LEU A 184 12.81 -11.88 15.68
N ALA A 185 13.33 -13.07 15.37
CA ALA A 185 14.05 -13.92 16.33
C ALA A 185 15.34 -13.25 16.83
N CYS A 186 16.12 -12.63 15.93
CA CYS A 186 17.28 -11.82 16.28
C CYS A 186 16.90 -10.65 17.19
N SER A 187 15.83 -9.91 16.86
CA SER A 187 15.31 -8.83 17.70
C SER A 187 14.89 -9.32 19.09
N ALA A 188 14.23 -10.48 19.15
CA ALA A 188 13.83 -11.10 20.41
C ALA A 188 15.03 -11.45 21.29
N ALA A 189 16.05 -12.06 20.69
CA ALA A 189 17.26 -12.46 21.38
C ALA A 189 18.03 -11.24 21.93
N VAL A 190 18.16 -10.17 21.14
CA VAL A 190 18.74 -8.89 21.61
C VAL A 190 17.95 -8.31 22.78
N LEU A 191 16.61 -8.25 22.71
CA LEU A 191 15.78 -7.73 23.80
C LEU A 191 15.85 -8.57 25.07
N LEU A 192 15.92 -9.90 24.95
CA LEU A 192 16.11 -10.80 26.09
C LEU A 192 17.44 -10.55 26.80
N VAL A 193 18.54 -10.42 26.04
CA VAL A 193 19.87 -10.07 26.58
C VAL A 193 19.83 -8.73 27.32
N LEU A 194 19.20 -7.71 26.74
CA LEU A 194 19.07 -6.39 27.35
C LEU A 194 18.16 -6.39 28.59
N SER A 195 17.15 -7.25 28.64
CA SER A 195 16.20 -7.34 29.76
C SER A 195 16.79 -8.04 30.99
N ALA A 196 17.69 -9.01 30.78
CA ALA A 196 18.38 -9.74 31.86
C ALA A 196 19.35 -8.84 32.65
N GLY A 197 19.76 -7.69 32.08
CA GLY A 197 20.56 -6.67 32.79
C GLY A 197 19.75 -5.80 33.76
N LYS A 198 18.41 -5.79 33.68
CA LYS A 198 17.53 -5.00 34.55
C LYS A 198 17.13 -5.71 35.86
N ARG A 199 17.33 -7.03 35.97
CA ARG A 199 16.97 -7.83 37.16
C ARG A 199 18.21 -8.17 38.00
N ALA A 200 18.61 -7.28 38.91
CA ALA A 200 19.30 -7.63 40.16
C ALA A 200 19.52 -6.40 41.07
N ALA A 201 18.63 -6.22 42.05
CA ALA A 201 19.02 -5.88 43.42
C ALA A 201 17.91 -6.45 44.33
N PRO A 202 18.14 -7.59 45.02
CA PRO A 202 17.20 -8.05 46.02
C PRO A 202 17.27 -7.09 47.21
N THR A 203 16.26 -6.27 47.40
CA THR A 203 16.03 -5.60 48.69
C THR A 203 15.45 -6.63 49.64
N ALA A 204 16.32 -7.34 50.39
CA ALA A 204 15.89 -8.13 51.52
C ALA A 204 15.74 -7.20 52.74
N LEU A 205 14.54 -7.16 53.31
CA LEU A 205 14.23 -6.40 54.51
C LEU A 205 14.34 -7.35 55.72
N VAL A 206 15.38 -7.19 56.54
CA VAL A 206 15.49 -7.86 57.84
C VAL A 206 15.88 -6.80 58.86
N GLY A 207 15.02 -6.57 59.86
CA GLY A 207 15.37 -5.84 61.08
C GLY A 207 15.59 -4.32 60.96
N GLY A 208 14.79 -3.60 60.18
CA GLY A 208 14.67 -2.13 60.30
C GLY A 208 15.87 -1.26 59.90
N VAL A 209 17.01 -1.84 59.51
CA VAL A 209 18.18 -1.10 59.01
C VAL A 209 18.29 -1.26 57.50
N ARG A 210 18.24 -0.15 56.76
CA ARG A 210 18.58 -0.11 55.33
C ARG A 210 20.08 -0.29 55.17
N VAL A 211 20.53 -1.52 54.94
CA VAL A 211 21.91 -1.79 54.51
C VAL A 211 21.94 -1.82 52.98
N ASP A 212 22.52 -0.77 52.39
CA ASP A 212 22.88 -0.76 50.98
C ASP A 212 24.01 -1.79 50.77
N GLY A 213 23.63 -2.99 50.33
CA GLY A 213 24.55 -4.06 49.96
C GLY A 213 25.30 -3.74 48.66
N ARG A 214 26.13 -2.69 48.64
CA ARG A 214 27.17 -2.52 47.62
C ARG A 214 28.26 -3.55 47.86
N ARG A 215 28.07 -4.78 47.36
CA ARG A 215 29.21 -5.70 47.16
C ARG A 215 30.11 -5.09 46.08
N ARG A 216 31.24 -4.54 46.53
CA ARG A 216 32.40 -4.18 45.70
C ARG A 216 33.10 -5.48 45.29
N GLY A 217 33.35 -5.63 43.99
CA GLY A 217 34.40 -6.49 43.44
C GLY A 217 34.04 -7.94 43.16
N GLU A 218 33.46 -8.22 41.98
CA GLU A 218 33.71 -9.48 41.27
C GLU A 218 33.90 -9.19 39.77
N PRO A 219 34.96 -9.71 39.10
CA PRO A 219 35.15 -9.60 37.65
C PRO A 219 34.17 -10.44 36.80
N GLY A 220 33.12 -11.02 37.40
CA GLY A 220 32.27 -12.03 36.76
C GLY A 220 31.25 -11.53 35.73
N ASN A 221 31.09 -10.22 35.54
CA ASN A 221 30.03 -9.69 34.67
C ASN A 221 30.34 -9.94 33.18
N GLY A 222 31.60 -9.83 32.76
CA GLY A 222 32.01 -10.06 31.36
C GLY A 222 31.70 -11.48 30.87
N ARG A 223 31.93 -12.49 31.72
CA ARG A 223 31.63 -13.90 31.40
C ARG A 223 30.13 -14.18 31.28
N ARG A 224 29.29 -13.54 32.11
CA ARG A 224 27.82 -13.65 32.01
C ARG A 224 27.27 -12.96 30.76
N TRP A 225 27.85 -11.83 30.36
CA TRP A 225 27.52 -11.16 29.09
C TRP A 225 27.99 -11.97 27.87
N ALA A 226 29.20 -12.54 27.92
CA ALA A 226 29.75 -13.38 26.86
C ALA A 226 28.93 -14.67 26.66
N VAL A 227 28.57 -15.39 27.73
CA VAL A 227 27.73 -16.60 27.65
C VAL A 227 26.33 -16.28 27.09
N ARG A 228 25.79 -15.10 27.37
CA ARG A 228 24.49 -14.66 26.85
C ARG A 228 24.55 -14.23 25.39
N LEU A 229 25.61 -13.54 24.97
CA LEU A 229 25.89 -13.25 23.57
C LEU A 229 26.06 -14.56 22.78
N LEU A 230 26.80 -15.53 23.34
CA LEU A 230 26.96 -16.86 22.76
C LEU A 230 25.62 -17.59 22.62
N GLY A 231 24.76 -17.53 23.64
CA GLY A 231 23.42 -18.11 23.60
C GLY A 231 22.50 -17.42 22.57
N CYS A 232 22.59 -16.10 22.44
CA CYS A 232 21.89 -15.32 21.42
C CYS A 232 22.32 -15.74 20.00
N VAL A 233 23.64 -15.82 19.77
CA VAL A 233 24.22 -16.28 18.51
C VAL A 233 23.83 -17.72 18.21
N ALA A 234 23.82 -18.61 19.22
CA ALA A 234 23.42 -20.01 19.08
C ALA A 234 21.93 -20.15 18.71
N VAL A 235 21.04 -19.35 19.31
CA VAL A 235 19.62 -19.33 18.95
C VAL A 235 19.42 -18.79 17.53
N CYS A 236 20.10 -17.70 17.16
CA CYS A 236 20.04 -17.16 15.80
C CYS A 236 20.55 -18.18 14.76
N ALA A 237 21.66 -18.88 15.07
CA ALA A 237 22.21 -19.92 14.21
C ALA A 237 21.29 -21.15 14.13
N ALA A 238 20.70 -21.59 15.24
CA ALA A 238 19.76 -22.69 15.26
C ALA A 238 18.49 -22.38 14.44
N VAL A 239 17.94 -21.17 14.56
CA VAL A 239 16.79 -20.74 13.75
C VAL A 239 17.18 -20.65 12.27
N ALA A 240 18.35 -20.10 11.94
CA ALA A 240 18.82 -19.98 10.56
C ALA A 240 19.04 -21.34 9.87
N VAL A 241 19.39 -22.39 10.62
CA VAL A 241 19.61 -23.75 10.08
C VAL A 241 18.33 -24.61 10.11
N ALA A 242 17.53 -24.50 11.17
CA ALA A 242 16.33 -25.32 11.34
C ALA A 242 15.11 -24.80 10.57
N ALA A 243 14.98 -23.48 10.37
CA ALA A 243 13.82 -22.92 9.69
C ALA A 243 13.75 -23.31 8.19
N PRO A 244 14.82 -23.25 7.39
CA PRO A 244 14.76 -23.66 5.98
C PRO A 244 14.47 -25.15 5.81
N THR A 245 15.01 -25.99 6.69
CA THR A 245 14.84 -27.45 6.64
C THR A 245 13.46 -27.90 7.09
N ALA A 246 12.91 -27.27 8.14
CA ALA A 246 11.54 -27.54 8.58
C ALA A 246 10.47 -27.04 7.58
N LEU A 247 10.79 -26.03 6.77
CA LEU A 247 9.84 -25.38 5.86
C LEU A 247 10.03 -25.74 4.38
N ALA A 248 11.05 -26.52 4.02
CA ALA A 248 11.31 -26.94 2.64
C ALA A 248 10.16 -27.74 1.99
N GLY A 249 9.25 -28.32 2.79
CA GLY A 249 8.03 -28.99 2.33
C GLY A 249 6.74 -28.20 2.57
N TRP A 250 6.81 -26.99 3.14
CA TRP A 250 5.63 -26.18 3.47
C TRP A 250 5.34 -25.19 2.34
N ARG A 251 4.31 -25.49 1.54
CA ARG A 251 3.68 -24.52 0.65
C ARG A 251 2.40 -24.06 1.34
N ALA A 252 2.46 -22.92 2.03
CA ALA A 252 1.25 -22.30 2.53
C ALA A 252 0.54 -21.65 1.34
N GLU A 253 -0.54 -22.26 0.87
CA GLU A 253 -1.50 -21.50 0.06
C GLU A 253 -1.97 -20.31 0.91
N PRO A 254 -2.02 -19.09 0.35
CA PRO A 254 -2.58 -17.94 1.05
C PRO A 254 -3.93 -18.31 1.66
N TYR A 255 -4.09 -18.09 2.96
CA TYR A 255 -5.37 -18.33 3.61
C TYR A 255 -6.33 -17.23 3.17
N ASP A 256 -7.31 -17.59 2.33
CA ASP A 256 -8.44 -16.71 2.06
C ASP A 256 -9.39 -16.76 3.26
N PRO A 257 -9.56 -15.67 4.03
CA PRO A 257 -10.44 -15.64 5.18
C PRO A 257 -11.94 -15.72 4.83
N ARG A 258 -12.31 -15.94 3.56
CA ARG A 258 -13.68 -15.91 3.06
C ARG A 258 -14.09 -17.23 2.41
N PRO A 259 -14.58 -18.21 3.18
CA PRO A 259 -15.35 -19.28 2.58
C PRO A 259 -16.66 -18.70 2.02
N GLY A 260 -16.73 -18.49 0.70
CA GLY A 260 -17.97 -18.13 -0.02
C GLY A 260 -18.41 -16.65 0.05
N GLY A 261 -17.58 -15.75 0.55
CA GLY A 261 -17.89 -14.32 0.64
C GLY A 261 -17.80 -13.63 -0.73
N ARG A 262 -18.95 -13.36 -1.36
CA ARG A 262 -19.05 -12.64 -2.63
C ARG A 262 -18.76 -11.14 -2.40
N PRO A 263 -17.66 -10.55 -2.92
CA PRO A 263 -17.50 -9.09 -2.91
C PRO A 263 -18.71 -8.45 -3.57
N GLN A 264 -19.26 -7.39 -2.96
CA GLN A 264 -20.43 -6.70 -3.49
C GLN A 264 -20.04 -5.92 -4.75
N ALA A 265 -20.67 -6.30 -5.86
CA ALA A 265 -20.64 -5.59 -7.13
C ALA A 265 -21.18 -4.17 -6.95
N ALA A 266 -20.46 -3.16 -7.44
CA ALA A 266 -21.08 -1.89 -7.81
C ALA A 266 -21.85 -2.14 -9.12
N ALA A 267 -23.10 -2.61 -9.00
CA ALA A 267 -24.00 -2.70 -10.14
C ALA A 267 -24.38 -1.26 -10.55
N GLN A 268 -23.60 -0.66 -11.44
CA GLN A 268 -24.13 0.44 -12.23
C GLN A 268 -25.11 -0.14 -13.25
N VAL A 269 -26.26 0.52 -13.37
CA VAL A 269 -27.38 0.15 -14.23
C VAL A 269 -27.01 0.53 -15.67
N ALA A 270 -26.09 -0.21 -16.29
CA ALA A 270 -25.93 -0.19 -17.73
C ALA A 270 -26.90 -1.19 -18.36
N LEU A 271 -27.49 -0.85 -19.52
CA LEU A 271 -28.25 -1.81 -20.31
C LEU A 271 -27.36 -3.01 -20.67
N ASN A 272 -27.98 -4.16 -20.91
CA ASN A 272 -27.26 -5.35 -21.35
C ASN A 272 -26.40 -5.00 -22.59
N PRO A 273 -25.07 -5.20 -22.54
CA PRO A 273 -24.17 -4.88 -23.64
C PRO A 273 -24.56 -5.45 -25.01
N LEU A 274 -25.18 -6.64 -25.07
CA LEU A 274 -25.65 -7.22 -26.33
C LEU A 274 -26.72 -6.37 -27.02
N GLY A 275 -27.55 -5.65 -26.24
CA GLY A 275 -28.62 -4.81 -26.78
C GLY A 275 -28.12 -3.60 -27.58
N TYR A 276 -26.84 -3.22 -27.44
CA TYR A 276 -26.27 -2.13 -28.23
C TYR A 276 -25.96 -2.54 -29.68
N LEU A 277 -25.62 -3.80 -29.93
CA LEU A 277 -25.14 -4.27 -31.23
C LEU A 277 -26.14 -4.01 -32.38
N PRO A 278 -27.45 -4.29 -32.26
CA PRO A 278 -28.40 -3.96 -33.33
C PRO A 278 -28.51 -2.44 -33.57
N THR A 279 -28.41 -1.65 -32.50
CA THR A 279 -28.53 -0.19 -32.58
C THR A 279 -27.31 0.43 -33.26
N TRP A 280 -26.12 -0.12 -32.94
CA TRP A 280 -24.84 0.27 -33.52
C TRP A 280 -24.69 -0.18 -34.97
N ALA A 281 -25.13 -1.39 -35.30
CA ALA A 281 -25.15 -1.87 -36.68
C ALA A 281 -26.09 -1.03 -37.57
N ALA A 282 -27.15 -0.45 -37.01
CA ALA A 282 -28.02 0.48 -37.73
C ALA A 282 -27.39 1.86 -37.96
N ASN A 283 -26.39 2.25 -37.17
CA ASN A 283 -25.71 3.55 -37.23
C ASN A 283 -24.18 3.36 -37.14
N PRO A 284 -23.52 2.80 -38.18
CA PRO A 284 -22.14 2.31 -38.07
C PRO A 284 -21.08 3.41 -37.99
N GLU A 285 -21.41 4.66 -38.33
CA GLU A 285 -20.43 5.76 -38.45
C GLU A 285 -20.11 6.47 -37.13
N THR A 286 -20.67 6.03 -35.99
CA THR A 286 -20.48 6.73 -34.72
C THR A 286 -19.14 6.32 -34.11
N VAL A 287 -18.24 7.28 -33.90
CA VAL A 287 -16.95 7.03 -33.24
C VAL A 287 -17.17 6.66 -31.78
N LEU A 288 -16.56 5.57 -31.36
CA LEU A 288 -16.61 5.09 -29.97
C LEU A 288 -15.30 5.35 -29.22
N MET A 289 -14.16 5.18 -29.90
CA MET A 289 -12.84 5.34 -29.31
C MET A 289 -11.76 5.50 -30.37
N THR A 290 -10.64 6.09 -29.97
CA THR A 290 -9.40 6.15 -30.74
C THR A 290 -8.36 5.24 -30.08
N VAL A 291 -7.65 4.45 -30.87
CA VAL A 291 -6.65 3.48 -30.43
C VAL A 291 -5.31 3.80 -31.08
N ARG A 292 -4.29 4.04 -30.26
CA ARG A 292 -2.92 4.30 -30.73
C ARG A 292 -2.03 3.11 -30.38
N GLY A 293 -1.29 2.60 -31.34
CA GLY A 293 -0.47 1.40 -31.17
C GLY A 293 0.44 1.12 -32.36
N ASP A 294 1.36 0.19 -32.19
CA ASP A 294 2.29 -0.25 -33.25
C ASP A 294 1.61 -1.07 -34.35
N ARG A 295 0.36 -1.50 -34.12
CA ARG A 295 -0.42 -2.36 -35.00
C ARG A 295 -1.92 -2.19 -34.79
N ALA A 296 -2.69 -2.77 -35.70
CA ALA A 296 -4.13 -2.94 -35.56
C ALA A 296 -4.43 -3.90 -34.40
N ASN A 297 -5.19 -3.43 -33.40
CA ASN A 297 -5.52 -4.19 -32.20
C ASN A 297 -7.02 -4.51 -32.16
N GLN A 298 -7.38 -5.80 -32.12
CA GLN A 298 -8.75 -6.20 -31.77
C GLN A 298 -8.96 -6.00 -30.27
N LEU A 299 -10.08 -5.36 -29.91
CA LEU A 299 -10.37 -5.02 -28.52
C LEU A 299 -11.50 -5.89 -27.96
N ARG A 300 -11.25 -6.50 -26.81
CA ARG A 300 -12.27 -7.18 -25.99
C ARG A 300 -12.92 -6.16 -25.07
N TRP A 301 -14.25 -6.15 -25.00
CA TRP A 301 -14.97 -5.20 -24.14
C TRP A 301 -15.58 -5.87 -22.92
N VAL A 302 -16.46 -6.85 -23.12
CA VAL A 302 -17.18 -7.52 -22.02
C VAL A 302 -17.45 -8.98 -22.35
N ALA A 303 -17.31 -9.84 -21.33
CA ALA A 303 -17.65 -11.25 -21.41
C ALA A 303 -18.94 -11.54 -20.63
N LEU A 304 -19.87 -12.23 -21.28
CA LEU A 304 -21.17 -12.60 -20.75
C LEU A 304 -21.24 -14.12 -20.58
N ALA A 305 -21.33 -14.54 -19.34
CA ALA A 305 -21.22 -15.94 -18.95
C ALA A 305 -22.50 -16.48 -18.33
N ASP A 306 -23.30 -15.65 -17.67
CA ASP A 306 -24.47 -16.13 -16.94
C ASP A 306 -25.70 -16.05 -17.85
N PHE A 307 -26.25 -17.20 -18.22
CA PHE A 307 -27.41 -17.29 -19.11
C PHE A 307 -28.65 -17.72 -18.34
N THR A 308 -29.70 -16.88 -18.36
CA THR A 308 -30.96 -17.14 -17.65
C THR A 308 -31.98 -17.91 -18.48
N GLY A 309 -31.72 -18.10 -19.79
CA GLY A 309 -32.71 -18.54 -20.77
C GLY A 309 -33.37 -17.39 -21.52
N THR A 310 -33.40 -16.18 -20.95
CA THR A 310 -33.93 -14.98 -21.59
C THR A 310 -32.85 -13.96 -21.90
N THR A 311 -31.77 -13.93 -21.12
CA THR A 311 -30.70 -12.95 -21.31
C THR A 311 -29.32 -13.48 -20.91
N TRP A 312 -28.28 -12.90 -21.50
CA TRP A 312 -26.88 -13.10 -21.11
C TRP A 312 -26.42 -11.98 -20.20
N LEU A 313 -25.87 -12.31 -19.04
CA LEU A 313 -25.42 -11.34 -18.06
C LEU A 313 -23.89 -11.32 -17.98
N PRO A 314 -23.30 -10.12 -17.81
CA PRO A 314 -21.88 -10.00 -17.53
C PRO A 314 -21.56 -10.61 -16.18
N GLU A 315 -20.29 -10.97 -16.00
CA GLU A 315 -19.81 -11.34 -14.67
C GLU A 315 -20.00 -10.16 -13.71
N SER A 316 -20.46 -10.45 -12.50
CA SER A 316 -20.88 -9.41 -11.56
C SER A 316 -19.73 -8.89 -10.69
N ARG A 317 -18.49 -9.38 -10.83
CA ARG A 317 -17.44 -9.12 -9.84
C ARG A 317 -16.17 -8.59 -10.47
N TYR A 318 -15.90 -7.33 -10.21
CA TYR A 318 -14.68 -6.66 -10.66
C TYR A 318 -13.88 -6.19 -9.43
N PRO A 319 -12.96 -7.00 -8.90
CA PRO A 319 -12.14 -6.58 -7.78
C PRO A 319 -11.21 -5.43 -8.22
N ALA A 320 -10.87 -4.54 -7.29
CA ALA A 320 -10.02 -3.38 -7.60
C ALA A 320 -8.65 -3.85 -8.09
N ALA A 321 -8.23 -3.31 -9.22
CA ALA A 321 -7.01 -3.68 -9.91
C ALA A 321 -5.99 -2.55 -9.83
N GLY A 322 -4.71 -2.93 -9.77
CA GLY A 322 -3.61 -1.99 -9.94
C GLY A 322 -3.19 -1.91 -11.40
N ARG A 323 -2.06 -1.23 -11.64
CA ARG A 323 -1.51 -1.14 -13.00
C ARG A 323 -1.14 -2.51 -13.58
N LEU A 324 -0.68 -3.44 -12.75
CA LEU A 324 -0.37 -4.80 -13.15
C LEU A 324 -1.56 -5.70 -12.82
N LEU A 325 -1.98 -6.49 -13.79
CA LEU A 325 -3.09 -7.43 -13.66
C LEU A 325 -2.57 -8.84 -13.33
N PRO A 326 -3.40 -9.70 -12.69
CA PRO A 326 -3.06 -11.10 -12.50
C PRO A 326 -2.72 -11.79 -13.81
N ALA A 327 -1.75 -12.70 -13.79
CA ALA A 327 -1.43 -13.48 -14.98
C ALA A 327 -2.62 -14.39 -15.35
N PRO A 328 -2.93 -14.55 -16.65
CA PRO A 328 -3.92 -15.50 -17.12
C PRO A 328 -3.53 -16.94 -16.75
N ASP A 329 -4.51 -17.76 -16.37
CA ASP A 329 -4.35 -19.18 -16.05
C ASP A 329 -5.39 -20.03 -16.84
N PRO A 330 -4.95 -20.85 -17.83
CA PRO A 330 -3.56 -21.07 -18.26
C PRO A 330 -2.96 -19.86 -19.00
N GLU A 331 -1.63 -19.83 -19.10
CA GLU A 331 -0.95 -18.84 -19.94
C GLU A 331 -1.37 -19.02 -21.41
N PRO A 332 -1.67 -17.93 -22.15
CA PRO A 332 -2.13 -18.04 -23.52
C PRO A 332 -1.05 -18.64 -24.43
N PRO A 333 -1.39 -19.63 -25.28
CA PRO A 333 -0.43 -20.31 -26.12
C PRO A 333 0.13 -19.39 -27.22
N HIS A 334 1.42 -19.54 -27.52
CA HIS A 334 2.15 -18.80 -28.57
C HIS A 334 1.85 -17.30 -28.57
N ALA A 335 1.71 -16.70 -27.39
CA ALA A 335 1.17 -15.36 -27.27
C ALA A 335 2.17 -14.26 -27.68
N THR A 336 1.67 -13.24 -28.36
CA THR A 336 2.42 -12.02 -28.67
C THR A 336 1.92 -10.91 -27.78
N ARG A 337 2.85 -10.22 -27.09
CA ARG A 337 2.51 -9.04 -26.31
C ARG A 337 2.21 -7.87 -27.23
N GLN A 338 1.06 -7.23 -26.99
CA GLN A 338 0.60 -6.05 -27.69
C GLN A 338 0.30 -4.96 -26.65
N GLU A 339 0.56 -3.71 -27.03
CA GLU A 339 0.32 -2.53 -26.20
C GLU A 339 -0.43 -1.49 -27.03
N ALA A 340 -1.44 -0.89 -26.42
CA ALA A 340 -2.26 0.13 -27.04
C ALA A 340 -2.62 1.21 -26.03
N GLU A 341 -2.67 2.45 -26.50
CA GLU A 341 -3.28 3.57 -25.79
C GLU A 341 -4.70 3.75 -26.33
N VAL A 342 -5.68 3.72 -25.43
CA VAL A 342 -7.10 3.79 -25.77
C VAL A 342 -7.68 5.07 -25.19
N GLU A 343 -8.32 5.85 -26.06
CA GLU A 343 -9.05 7.06 -25.72
C GLU A 343 -10.53 6.83 -26.03
N VAL A 344 -11.36 6.71 -24.98
CA VAL A 344 -12.77 6.35 -25.11
C VAL A 344 -13.62 7.62 -25.23
N GLU A 345 -14.39 7.73 -26.30
CA GLU A 345 -15.27 8.88 -26.57
C GLU A 345 -16.71 8.59 -26.16
N GLY A 346 -17.33 7.55 -26.74
CA GLY A 346 -18.78 7.36 -26.74
C GLY A 346 -19.25 6.01 -26.19
N LEU A 347 -18.44 5.32 -25.38
CA LEU A 347 -18.74 3.96 -24.94
C LEU A 347 -19.63 3.93 -23.67
N PRO A 348 -20.78 3.23 -23.69
CA PRO A 348 -21.72 3.23 -22.58
C PRO A 348 -21.27 2.33 -21.42
N GLY A 349 -21.61 2.72 -20.19
CA GLY A 349 -21.35 1.91 -19.00
C GLY A 349 -19.88 1.92 -18.55
N PRO A 350 -19.52 1.09 -17.57
CA PRO A 350 -18.22 1.17 -16.91
C PRO A 350 -17.13 0.33 -17.58
N TRP A 351 -17.43 -0.47 -18.60
CA TRP A 351 -16.48 -1.46 -19.15
C TRP A 351 -15.39 -0.81 -20.01
N LEU A 352 -14.14 -1.19 -19.75
CA LEU A 352 -12.95 -0.70 -20.45
C LEU A 352 -12.51 -1.73 -21.49
N PRO A 353 -12.42 -1.36 -22.78
CA PRO A 353 -11.81 -2.20 -23.81
C PRO A 353 -10.36 -2.60 -23.47
N VAL A 354 -10.02 -3.88 -23.67
CA VAL A 354 -8.71 -4.46 -23.38
C VAL A 354 -8.19 -5.28 -24.56
N VAL A 355 -6.88 -5.44 -24.66
CA VAL A 355 -6.23 -6.24 -25.69
C VAL A 355 -5.97 -7.66 -25.17
N GLY A 356 -6.38 -8.68 -25.93
CA GLY A 356 -6.09 -10.09 -25.63
C GLY A 356 -6.38 -10.50 -24.18
N SER A 357 -5.40 -11.17 -23.56
CA SER A 357 -5.36 -11.40 -22.11
C SER A 357 -4.56 -10.27 -21.44
N PRO A 358 -5.20 -9.30 -20.79
CA PRO A 358 -4.53 -8.08 -20.37
C PRO A 358 -3.56 -8.34 -19.20
N ARG A 359 -2.36 -7.76 -19.29
CA ARG A 359 -1.27 -7.88 -18.30
C ARG A 359 -1.04 -6.58 -17.54
N SER A 360 -1.32 -5.45 -18.16
CA SER A 360 -1.30 -4.15 -17.48
C SER A 360 -2.43 -3.25 -17.93
N LEU A 361 -2.98 -2.47 -17.00
CA LEU A 361 -4.03 -1.49 -17.26
C LEU A 361 -3.71 -0.19 -16.51
N GLY A 362 -3.42 0.87 -17.26
CA GLY A 362 -3.08 2.20 -16.76
C GLY A 362 -4.27 3.06 -16.34
N ALA A 363 -5.46 2.49 -16.12
CA ALA A 363 -6.66 3.23 -15.77
C ALA A 363 -6.80 3.40 -14.25
N ALA A 364 -6.88 4.65 -13.77
CA ALA A 364 -7.05 4.94 -12.36
C ALA A 364 -8.45 4.51 -11.87
N GLY A 365 -8.53 3.77 -10.77
CA GLY A 365 -9.81 3.29 -10.22
C GLY A 365 -10.42 2.13 -11.01
N ALA A 366 -9.64 1.43 -11.83
CA ALA A 366 -10.10 0.26 -12.55
C ALA A 366 -10.30 -0.96 -11.64
N GLY A 367 -11.28 -1.79 -11.99
CA GLY A 367 -11.45 -3.16 -11.52
C GLY A 367 -11.23 -4.13 -12.66
N PHE A 368 -10.79 -5.35 -12.35
CA PHE A 368 -10.53 -6.37 -13.36
C PHE A 368 -10.90 -7.75 -12.83
N ASP A 369 -11.65 -8.51 -13.62
CA ASP A 369 -11.97 -9.90 -13.35
C ASP A 369 -11.11 -10.85 -14.19
N PRO A 370 -10.19 -11.61 -13.58
CA PRO A 370 -9.36 -12.59 -14.29
C PRO A 370 -10.16 -13.74 -14.93
N ALA A 371 -11.32 -14.11 -14.37
CA ALA A 371 -12.12 -15.22 -14.90
C ALA A 371 -12.79 -14.82 -16.22
N SER A 372 -13.39 -13.63 -16.25
CA SER A 372 -14.07 -13.10 -17.43
C SER A 372 -13.12 -12.45 -18.44
N GLY A 373 -11.96 -11.98 -17.98
CA GLY A 373 -11.04 -11.13 -18.75
C GLY A 373 -11.61 -9.74 -19.02
N THR A 374 -12.48 -9.22 -18.15
CA THR A 374 -13.16 -7.93 -18.33
C THR A 374 -12.65 -6.89 -17.34
N ALA A 375 -12.35 -5.70 -17.83
CA ALA A 375 -11.98 -4.54 -17.03
C ALA A 375 -13.15 -3.54 -16.94
N VAL A 376 -13.26 -2.85 -15.81
CA VAL A 376 -14.27 -1.80 -15.58
C VAL A 376 -13.67 -0.62 -14.84
N LEU A 377 -14.30 0.54 -14.94
CA LEU A 377 -14.09 1.65 -14.02
C LEU A 377 -15.02 1.49 -12.81
N LEU A 378 -14.47 1.46 -11.60
CA LEU A 378 -15.28 1.24 -10.38
C LEU A 378 -16.13 2.45 -10.00
N ASP A 379 -15.63 3.65 -10.29
CA ASP A 379 -16.23 4.94 -9.95
C ASP A 379 -16.46 5.75 -11.25
N GLY A 380 -17.53 5.45 -11.99
CA GLY A 380 -17.96 6.24 -13.15
C GLY A 380 -18.24 5.42 -14.42
N GLU A 381 -18.28 6.10 -15.56
CA GLU A 381 -18.44 5.52 -16.89
C GLU A 381 -17.09 5.49 -17.62
N ALA A 382 -16.95 4.62 -18.62
CA ALA A 382 -15.74 4.52 -19.44
C ALA A 382 -15.59 5.69 -20.43
N SER A 383 -16.69 6.35 -20.80
CA SER A 383 -16.65 7.53 -21.69
C SER A 383 -15.79 8.66 -21.11
N GLY A 384 -14.88 9.19 -21.92
CA GLY A 384 -13.88 10.18 -21.54
C GLY A 384 -12.63 9.61 -20.85
N ALA A 385 -12.52 8.29 -20.68
CA ALA A 385 -11.33 7.66 -20.13
C ALA A 385 -10.22 7.57 -21.18
N SER A 386 -8.99 7.90 -20.78
CA SER A 386 -7.76 7.66 -21.54
C SER A 386 -6.82 6.79 -20.71
N TYR A 387 -6.34 5.70 -21.28
CA TYR A 387 -5.50 4.74 -20.58
C TYR A 387 -4.63 3.91 -21.52
N THR A 388 -3.52 3.42 -21.01
CA THR A 388 -2.67 2.43 -21.69
C THR A 388 -3.03 1.03 -21.23
N VAL A 389 -3.16 0.09 -22.16
CA VAL A 389 -3.39 -1.33 -21.89
C VAL A 389 -2.32 -2.16 -22.62
N SER A 390 -1.78 -3.16 -21.93
CA SER A 390 -0.97 -4.19 -22.58
C SER A 390 -1.56 -5.55 -22.29
N GLY A 391 -1.50 -6.46 -23.27
CA GLY A 391 -2.03 -7.79 -23.16
C GLY A 391 -1.32 -8.79 -24.04
N ASP A 392 -1.44 -10.06 -23.67
CA ASP A 392 -0.88 -11.18 -24.43
C ASP A 392 -1.99 -11.72 -25.36
N VAL A 393 -1.81 -11.60 -26.67
CA VAL A 393 -2.74 -12.11 -27.69
C VAL A 393 -2.31 -13.52 -28.09
N ALA A 394 -3.16 -14.50 -27.82
CA ALA A 394 -2.87 -15.91 -28.07
C ALA A 394 -2.92 -16.26 -29.56
N HIS A 395 -2.08 -17.20 -29.98
CA HIS A 395 -2.15 -17.80 -31.32
C HIS A 395 -2.38 -19.30 -31.13
N TRP A 396 -3.61 -19.74 -31.42
CA TRP A 396 -3.96 -21.15 -31.31
C TRP A 396 -3.65 -21.88 -32.61
N ARG A 397 -3.00 -23.04 -32.49
CA ARG A 397 -2.76 -23.96 -33.60
C ARG A 397 -3.79 -25.08 -33.54
N PRO A 398 -4.60 -25.30 -34.59
CA PRO A 398 -5.65 -26.32 -34.58
C PRO A 398 -5.15 -27.71 -34.17
N GLU A 399 -3.93 -28.08 -34.58
CA GLU A 399 -3.33 -29.38 -34.28
C GLU A 399 -3.10 -29.60 -32.78
N GLU A 400 -2.85 -28.52 -32.02
CA GLU A 400 -2.64 -28.57 -30.57
C GLU A 400 -3.98 -28.59 -29.81
N LEU A 401 -5.07 -28.14 -30.42
CA LEU A 401 -6.39 -28.08 -29.81
C LEU A 401 -7.20 -29.37 -29.97
N THR A 402 -6.96 -30.16 -31.02
CA THR A 402 -7.76 -31.36 -31.33
C THR A 402 -7.77 -32.37 -30.17
N ASP A 403 -6.67 -32.53 -29.44
CA ASP A 403 -6.56 -33.50 -28.35
C ASP A 403 -6.99 -32.96 -26.97
N LEU A 404 -7.34 -31.67 -26.88
CA LEU A 404 -7.70 -31.05 -25.61
C LEU A 404 -9.11 -31.39 -25.16
N ARG A 405 -9.29 -31.41 -23.84
CA ARG A 405 -10.56 -31.74 -23.19
C ARG A 405 -11.16 -30.50 -22.52
N PRO A 406 -12.50 -30.42 -22.43
CA PRO A 406 -13.14 -29.44 -21.57
C PRO A 406 -12.90 -29.82 -20.10
N PRO A 407 -12.76 -28.83 -19.21
CA PRO A 407 -12.42 -29.07 -17.81
C PRO A 407 -13.52 -29.78 -17.03
N ALA A 408 -13.19 -30.84 -16.28
CA ALA A 408 -14.20 -31.56 -15.48
C ALA A 408 -14.55 -30.88 -14.14
N ASP A 409 -13.89 -29.78 -13.81
CA ASP A 409 -14.01 -29.02 -12.56
C ASP A 409 -15.39 -28.31 -12.43
N ASP A 410 -15.94 -28.31 -11.21
CA ASP A 410 -17.25 -27.74 -10.86
C ASP A 410 -17.29 -26.21 -11.03
N ARG A 411 -16.12 -25.55 -10.97
CA ARG A 411 -15.97 -24.12 -11.26
C ARG A 411 -16.49 -23.74 -12.66
N PHE A 412 -16.55 -24.70 -13.59
CA PHE A 412 -17.03 -24.49 -14.94
C PHE A 412 -18.51 -24.82 -15.17
N ASP A 413 -19.23 -25.32 -14.17
CA ASP A 413 -20.64 -25.71 -14.33
C ASP A 413 -21.51 -24.52 -14.72
N ARG A 414 -21.20 -23.33 -14.22
CA ARG A 414 -21.87 -22.07 -14.64
C ARG A 414 -21.75 -21.78 -16.13
N TYR A 415 -20.63 -22.17 -16.76
CA TYR A 415 -20.38 -21.98 -18.18
C TYR A 415 -21.01 -23.10 -19.03
N ARG A 416 -21.54 -24.16 -18.42
CA ARG A 416 -22.32 -25.23 -19.06
C ARG A 416 -23.82 -25.13 -18.79
N TYR A 417 -24.21 -24.33 -17.80
CA TYR A 417 -25.59 -24.23 -17.36
C TYR A 417 -26.52 -23.78 -18.50
N LEU A 418 -27.57 -24.57 -18.71
CA LEU A 418 -28.73 -24.25 -19.54
C LEU A 418 -30.01 -24.54 -18.75
N PRO A 419 -31.05 -23.69 -18.87
CA PRO A 419 -32.37 -24.01 -18.36
C PRO A 419 -32.94 -25.30 -18.97
N ALA A 420 -33.77 -26.01 -18.20
CA ALA A 420 -34.33 -27.30 -18.60
C ALA A 420 -35.18 -27.25 -19.87
N GLU A 421 -35.83 -26.12 -20.16
CA GLU A 421 -36.64 -25.92 -21.36
C GLU A 421 -35.80 -25.25 -22.45
N THR A 422 -35.10 -26.07 -23.24
CA THR A 422 -34.33 -25.62 -24.42
C THR A 422 -35.10 -25.96 -25.70
N PRO A 423 -35.08 -25.11 -26.76
CA PRO A 423 -35.76 -25.41 -28.02
C PRO A 423 -35.30 -26.75 -28.60
N PRO A 424 -36.20 -27.60 -29.13
CA PRO A 424 -35.84 -28.93 -29.65
C PRO A 424 -34.81 -28.89 -30.78
N GLN A 425 -34.76 -27.78 -31.51
CA GLN A 425 -33.79 -27.54 -32.59
C GLN A 425 -32.34 -27.53 -32.08
N VAL A 426 -32.11 -27.10 -30.83
CA VAL A 426 -30.77 -27.12 -30.22
C VAL A 426 -30.27 -28.56 -30.09
N GLY A 427 -31.12 -29.48 -29.62
CA GLY A 427 -30.76 -30.90 -29.50
C GLY A 427 -30.42 -31.53 -30.85
N ALA A 428 -31.24 -31.28 -31.88
CA ALA A 428 -31.02 -31.82 -33.21
C ALA A 428 -29.67 -31.37 -33.83
N VAL A 429 -29.32 -30.08 -33.68
CA VAL A 429 -28.04 -29.55 -34.18
C VAL A 429 -26.86 -30.13 -33.39
N VAL A 430 -26.98 -30.25 -32.06
CA VAL A 430 -25.94 -30.82 -31.22
C VAL A 430 -25.70 -32.29 -31.52
N ASP A 431 -26.76 -33.09 -31.65
CA ASP A 431 -26.67 -34.52 -31.96
C ASP A 431 -25.96 -34.74 -33.30
N GLN A 432 -26.24 -33.89 -34.29
CA GLN A 432 -25.57 -33.94 -35.60
C GLN A 432 -24.10 -33.50 -35.51
N ALA A 433 -23.80 -32.42 -34.79
CA ALA A 433 -22.45 -31.87 -34.71
C ALA A 433 -21.50 -32.69 -33.82
N THR A 434 -22.05 -33.42 -32.83
CA THR A 434 -21.29 -34.18 -31.81
C THR A 434 -21.28 -35.70 -32.03
N ALA A 435 -21.77 -36.18 -33.18
CA ALA A 435 -21.83 -37.62 -33.48
C ALA A 435 -20.47 -38.32 -33.45
N GLU A 436 -19.40 -37.64 -33.86
CA GLU A 436 -18.03 -38.16 -33.92
C GLU A 436 -17.04 -37.00 -33.72
N GLY A 437 -15.81 -37.30 -33.30
CA GLY A 437 -14.73 -36.33 -33.22
C GLY A 437 -14.37 -35.92 -31.79
N SER A 438 -13.44 -34.98 -31.68
CA SER A 438 -13.02 -34.44 -30.40
C SER A 438 -13.91 -33.28 -29.93
N PRO A 439 -13.88 -32.90 -28.63
CA PRO A 439 -14.62 -31.75 -28.13
C PRO A 439 -14.33 -30.44 -28.89
N TYR A 440 -13.08 -30.25 -29.34
CA TYR A 440 -12.71 -29.12 -30.18
C TYR A 440 -13.37 -29.20 -31.56
N GLU A 441 -13.34 -30.37 -32.21
CA GLU A 441 -13.99 -30.56 -33.50
C GLU A 441 -15.50 -30.36 -33.42
N HIS A 442 -16.14 -30.74 -32.31
CA HIS A 442 -17.55 -30.46 -32.07
C HIS A 442 -17.83 -28.94 -32.10
N ALA A 443 -17.02 -28.13 -31.40
CA ALA A 443 -17.14 -26.68 -31.43
C ALA A 443 -16.93 -26.11 -32.85
N VAL A 444 -15.92 -26.61 -33.58
CA VAL A 444 -15.68 -26.21 -34.97
C VAL A 444 -16.87 -26.52 -35.88
N ARG A 445 -17.50 -27.70 -35.72
CA ARG A 445 -18.67 -28.09 -36.52
C ARG A 445 -19.90 -27.25 -36.19
N LEU A 446 -20.12 -26.93 -34.91
CA LEU A 446 -21.19 -26.02 -34.49
C LEU A 446 -21.02 -24.63 -35.09
N ALA A 447 -19.81 -24.06 -35.03
CA ALA A 447 -19.49 -22.78 -35.63
C ALA A 447 -19.69 -22.80 -37.16
N ARG A 448 -19.21 -23.87 -37.82
CA ARG A 448 -19.40 -24.08 -39.26
C ARG A 448 -20.88 -24.20 -39.64
N TYR A 449 -21.67 -24.96 -38.87
CA TYR A 449 -23.10 -25.10 -39.09
C TYR A 449 -23.76 -23.73 -39.14
N LEU A 450 -23.54 -22.89 -38.13
CA LEU A 450 -24.10 -21.54 -38.10
C LEU A 450 -23.67 -20.69 -39.31
N ARG A 451 -22.37 -20.71 -39.66
CA ARG A 451 -21.83 -19.96 -40.81
C ARG A 451 -22.38 -20.39 -42.16
N THR A 452 -22.70 -21.67 -42.33
CA THR A 452 -23.12 -22.23 -43.63
C THR A 452 -24.63 -22.34 -43.79
N SER A 453 -25.37 -22.41 -42.68
CA SER A 453 -26.82 -22.60 -42.67
C SER A 453 -27.61 -21.29 -42.62
N TYR A 454 -27.00 -20.18 -42.19
CA TYR A 454 -27.67 -18.89 -42.01
C TYR A 454 -26.90 -17.74 -42.68
N THR A 455 -27.56 -16.60 -42.84
CA THR A 455 -26.99 -15.38 -43.42
C THR A 455 -26.86 -14.31 -42.34
N PHE A 456 -25.81 -13.50 -42.40
CA PHE A 456 -25.70 -12.30 -41.55
C PHE A 456 -26.61 -11.19 -42.07
N ASP A 457 -27.54 -10.72 -41.23
CA ASP A 457 -28.40 -9.57 -41.50
C ASP A 457 -28.48 -8.68 -40.25
N PRO A 458 -27.82 -7.50 -40.24
CA PRO A 458 -27.85 -6.60 -39.09
C PRO A 458 -29.25 -5.99 -38.85
N ARG A 459 -30.18 -6.10 -39.81
CA ARG A 459 -31.56 -5.59 -39.69
C ARG A 459 -32.57 -6.67 -39.29
N ALA A 460 -32.13 -7.91 -39.09
CA ALA A 460 -32.99 -8.98 -38.62
C ALA A 460 -33.54 -8.68 -37.21
N PRO A 461 -34.75 -9.18 -36.86
CA PRO A 461 -35.27 -9.07 -35.51
C PRO A 461 -34.28 -9.63 -34.49
N SER A 462 -33.76 -8.76 -33.62
CA SER A 462 -32.69 -9.09 -32.68
C SER A 462 -33.23 -9.79 -31.43
N GLY A 463 -32.32 -10.31 -30.61
CA GLY A 463 -32.66 -11.01 -29.37
C GLY A 463 -31.84 -12.28 -29.18
N HIS A 464 -31.44 -12.53 -27.94
CA HIS A 464 -30.52 -13.59 -27.55
C HIS A 464 -31.12 -14.60 -26.55
N GLY A 465 -32.42 -14.50 -26.24
CA GLY A 465 -33.12 -15.45 -25.39
C GLY A 465 -33.46 -16.75 -26.14
N LEU A 466 -33.72 -17.84 -25.42
CA LEU A 466 -34.06 -19.14 -26.01
C LEU A 466 -35.27 -19.08 -26.96
N ALA A 467 -36.25 -18.22 -26.68
CA ALA A 467 -37.41 -18.04 -27.56
C ALA A 467 -37.05 -17.35 -28.89
N ASP A 468 -36.10 -16.42 -28.88
CA ASP A 468 -35.56 -15.78 -30.08
C ASP A 468 -34.65 -16.74 -30.84
N LEU A 469 -33.78 -17.46 -30.12
CA LEU A 469 -32.90 -18.46 -30.70
C LEU A 469 -33.67 -19.63 -31.32
N GLY A 470 -34.79 -20.04 -30.74
CA GLY A 470 -35.67 -21.06 -31.34
C GLY A 470 -36.36 -20.60 -32.62
N ARG A 471 -36.54 -19.28 -32.81
CA ARG A 471 -37.02 -18.69 -34.08
C ARG A 471 -35.90 -18.51 -35.10
N PHE A 472 -34.67 -18.27 -34.64
CA PHE A 472 -33.49 -18.14 -35.49
C PHE A 472 -33.01 -19.51 -36.00
N LEU A 473 -32.92 -20.51 -35.12
CA LEU A 473 -32.49 -21.88 -35.43
C LEU A 473 -33.62 -22.67 -36.10
N VAL A 474 -33.94 -22.30 -37.34
CA VAL A 474 -34.84 -23.09 -38.20
C VAL A 474 -34.08 -24.12 -39.03
N GLU A 475 -34.77 -25.16 -39.49
CA GLU A 475 -34.21 -26.18 -40.37
C GLU A 475 -33.69 -25.58 -41.69
N PRO A 476 -32.57 -26.10 -42.24
CA PRO A 476 -32.05 -25.65 -43.54
C PRO A 476 -33.10 -25.74 -44.66
N GLY A 477 -33.38 -24.63 -45.33
CA GLY A 477 -34.36 -24.54 -46.42
C GLY A 477 -35.75 -24.02 -46.04
N GLN A 478 -36.01 -23.78 -44.75
CA GLN A 478 -37.17 -22.99 -44.28
C GLN A 478 -36.77 -21.51 -44.15
N GLN A 479 -37.72 -20.58 -44.28
CA GLN A 479 -37.42 -19.15 -44.19
C GLN A 479 -37.01 -18.75 -42.75
N GLY A 480 -35.70 -18.59 -42.55
CA GLY A 480 -35.05 -17.94 -41.39
C GLY A 480 -33.83 -17.13 -41.86
N GLY A 481 -34.04 -16.32 -42.90
CA GLY A 481 -33.01 -15.81 -43.81
C GLY A 481 -32.04 -14.72 -43.31
N GLY A 482 -31.82 -14.56 -42.02
CA GLY A 482 -30.91 -13.53 -41.51
C GLY A 482 -30.83 -13.52 -39.99
N GLY A 483 -29.62 -13.38 -39.44
CA GLY A 483 -29.39 -13.19 -38.01
C GLY A 483 -28.39 -12.08 -37.71
N THR A 484 -28.49 -11.48 -36.52
CA THR A 484 -27.53 -10.48 -36.04
C THR A 484 -26.32 -11.15 -35.38
N SER A 485 -25.20 -10.43 -35.21
CA SER A 485 -24.00 -10.96 -34.53
C SER A 485 -24.31 -11.43 -33.11
N GLU A 486 -25.19 -10.71 -32.40
CA GLU A 486 -25.78 -11.10 -31.12
C GLU A 486 -26.41 -12.51 -31.17
N GLN A 487 -27.20 -12.80 -32.19
CA GLN A 487 -27.87 -14.09 -32.36
C GLN A 487 -26.89 -15.21 -32.68
N PHE A 488 -25.93 -14.97 -33.58
CA PHE A 488 -24.90 -15.95 -33.93
C PHE A 488 -24.05 -16.35 -32.72
N ALA A 489 -23.52 -15.37 -31.98
CA ALA A 489 -22.70 -15.60 -30.80
C ALA A 489 -23.50 -16.33 -29.70
N SER A 490 -24.74 -15.90 -29.46
CA SER A 490 -25.63 -16.52 -28.46
C SER A 490 -26.04 -17.93 -28.83
N ALA A 491 -26.40 -18.17 -30.10
CA ALA A 491 -26.75 -19.50 -30.61
C ALA A 491 -25.58 -20.46 -30.46
N PHE A 492 -24.38 -20.04 -30.86
CA PHE A 492 -23.17 -20.85 -30.68
C PHE A 492 -22.92 -21.20 -29.22
N ALA A 493 -22.98 -20.20 -28.33
CA ALA A 493 -22.75 -20.44 -26.92
C ALA A 493 -23.78 -21.42 -26.33
N VAL A 494 -25.07 -21.29 -26.67
CA VAL A 494 -26.13 -22.24 -26.25
C VAL A 494 -25.88 -23.65 -26.82
N LEU A 495 -25.58 -23.77 -28.10
CA LEU A 495 -25.27 -25.05 -28.74
C LEU A 495 -24.05 -25.73 -28.09
N ALA A 496 -23.00 -24.97 -27.81
CA ALA A 496 -21.80 -25.46 -27.14
C ALA A 496 -22.11 -25.97 -25.72
N ARG A 497 -22.95 -25.26 -24.95
CA ARG A 497 -23.38 -25.71 -23.61
C ARG A 497 -24.19 -26.99 -23.67
N ALA A 498 -25.10 -27.10 -24.65
CA ALA A 498 -25.89 -28.30 -24.86
C ALA A 498 -25.02 -29.50 -25.26
N ALA A 499 -23.88 -29.26 -25.93
CA ALA A 499 -22.83 -30.24 -26.19
C ALA A 499 -21.90 -30.53 -24.99
N GLY A 500 -22.15 -29.94 -23.81
CA GLY A 500 -21.33 -30.10 -22.61
C GLY A 500 -20.04 -29.26 -22.58
N LEU A 501 -19.86 -28.36 -23.54
CA LEU A 501 -18.69 -27.49 -23.64
C LEU A 501 -18.91 -26.22 -22.81
N PRO A 502 -17.97 -25.82 -21.93
CA PRO A 502 -18.07 -24.58 -21.19
C PRO A 502 -17.90 -23.39 -22.14
N SER A 503 -18.93 -22.58 -22.29
CA SER A 503 -18.95 -21.48 -23.27
C SER A 503 -19.40 -20.15 -22.67
N ARG A 504 -19.02 -19.06 -23.35
CA ARG A 504 -19.47 -17.69 -23.05
C ARG A 504 -19.59 -16.86 -24.32
N VAL A 505 -20.36 -15.78 -24.24
CA VAL A 505 -20.46 -14.78 -25.29
C VAL A 505 -19.52 -13.63 -24.95
N VAL A 506 -18.79 -13.11 -25.93
CA VAL A 506 -17.91 -11.95 -25.75
C VAL A 506 -18.29 -10.89 -26.75
N ILE A 507 -18.27 -9.65 -26.30
CA ILE A 507 -18.45 -8.46 -27.13
C ILE A 507 -17.13 -7.70 -27.15
N GLY A 508 -16.81 -7.16 -28.30
CA GLY A 508 -15.63 -6.34 -28.52
C GLY A 508 -15.75 -5.53 -29.79
N PHE A 509 -14.59 -5.09 -30.27
CA PHE A 509 -14.45 -4.26 -31.44
C PHE A 509 -13.34 -4.80 -32.32
N ASP A 510 -13.55 -4.75 -33.63
CA ASP A 510 -12.46 -4.91 -34.58
C ASP A 510 -11.48 -3.72 -34.49
N SER A 511 -10.35 -3.81 -35.19
CA SER A 511 -9.28 -2.80 -35.10
C SER A 511 -9.68 -1.40 -35.57
N GLY A 512 -10.83 -1.26 -36.22
CA GLY A 512 -11.28 -0.01 -36.82
C GLY A 512 -10.47 0.38 -38.05
N SER A 513 -10.72 1.59 -38.54
CA SER A 513 -10.02 2.15 -39.70
C SER A 513 -8.80 2.95 -39.28
N GLN A 514 -7.68 2.73 -39.97
CA GLN A 514 -6.47 3.52 -39.77
C GLN A 514 -6.63 4.92 -40.38
N GLU A 515 -6.54 5.96 -39.54
CA GLU A 515 -6.59 7.37 -39.99
C GLU A 515 -5.18 7.89 -40.26
N THR A 516 -4.21 7.52 -39.42
CA THR A 516 -2.78 7.85 -39.57
C THR A 516 -1.92 6.67 -39.12
N GLU A 517 -0.64 6.63 -39.50
CA GLU A 517 0.29 5.57 -39.08
C GLU A 517 0.26 5.40 -37.55
N GLY A 518 -0.13 4.22 -37.08
CA GLY A 518 -0.26 3.89 -35.65
C GLY A 518 -1.49 4.46 -34.91
N GLU A 519 -2.46 5.07 -35.60
CA GLU A 519 -3.70 5.59 -35.02
C GLU A 519 -4.94 5.05 -35.74
N TYR A 520 -5.82 4.42 -34.97
CA TYR A 520 -7.00 3.70 -35.45
C TYR A 520 -8.27 4.27 -34.81
N THR A 521 -9.27 4.55 -35.63
CA THR A 521 -10.59 5.01 -35.19
C THR A 521 -11.53 3.82 -35.16
N VAL A 522 -12.08 3.52 -33.98
CA VAL A 522 -13.05 2.44 -33.79
C VAL A 522 -14.45 3.04 -33.69
N THR A 523 -15.32 2.56 -34.56
CA THR A 523 -16.69 3.02 -34.72
C THR A 523 -17.69 1.98 -34.20
N THR A 524 -18.97 2.35 -34.16
CA THR A 524 -20.09 1.44 -33.89
C THR A 524 -20.21 0.33 -34.93
N GLY A 525 -19.75 0.55 -36.17
CA GLY A 525 -19.71 -0.47 -37.21
C GLY A 525 -18.71 -1.60 -36.94
N ASP A 526 -17.67 -1.32 -36.14
CA ASP A 526 -16.64 -2.30 -35.77
C ASP A 526 -17.06 -3.18 -34.58
N ALA A 527 -18.23 -2.94 -34.00
CA ALA A 527 -18.71 -3.70 -32.86
C ALA A 527 -19.14 -5.12 -33.25
N ILE A 528 -18.56 -6.11 -32.58
CA ILE A 528 -18.75 -7.53 -32.89
C ILE A 528 -19.01 -8.35 -31.63
N ALA A 529 -19.71 -9.47 -31.82
CA ALA A 529 -19.86 -10.50 -30.80
C ALA A 529 -19.38 -11.85 -31.32
N TRP A 530 -18.70 -12.61 -30.48
CA TRP A 530 -18.23 -13.95 -30.77
C TRP A 530 -18.47 -14.89 -29.58
N GLY A 531 -18.35 -16.18 -29.83
CA GLY A 531 -18.40 -17.21 -28.80
C GLY A 531 -17.01 -17.68 -28.41
N GLU A 532 -16.81 -18.00 -27.14
CA GLU A 532 -15.59 -18.66 -26.66
C GLU A 532 -15.93 -19.98 -25.97
N VAL A 533 -15.06 -20.98 -26.14
CA VAL A 533 -15.13 -22.27 -25.44
C VAL A 533 -13.84 -22.49 -24.65
N TYR A 534 -13.95 -22.94 -23.41
CA TYR A 534 -12.78 -23.21 -22.57
C TYR A 534 -12.27 -24.65 -22.75
N PHE A 535 -10.97 -24.79 -23.02
CA PHE A 535 -10.26 -26.06 -23.08
C PHE A 535 -9.13 -26.10 -22.05
N GLU A 536 -8.93 -27.23 -21.38
CA GLU A 536 -7.80 -27.41 -20.45
C GLU A 536 -6.47 -27.18 -21.17
N GLY A 537 -5.57 -26.39 -20.57
CA GLY A 537 -4.27 -26.06 -21.13
C GLY A 537 -4.27 -24.93 -22.17
N ALA A 538 -5.34 -24.74 -22.94
CA ALA A 538 -5.44 -23.65 -23.94
C ALA A 538 -6.25 -22.44 -23.49
N GLY A 539 -7.05 -22.57 -22.43
CA GLY A 539 -7.89 -21.49 -21.91
C GLY A 539 -9.12 -21.24 -22.79
N TRP A 540 -9.56 -19.98 -22.86
CA TRP A 540 -10.71 -19.57 -23.66
C TRP A 540 -10.32 -19.41 -25.13
N VAL A 541 -10.86 -20.27 -25.99
CA VAL A 541 -10.63 -20.26 -27.44
C VAL A 541 -11.82 -19.58 -28.14
N PRO A 542 -11.60 -18.52 -28.92
CA PRO A 542 -12.65 -17.85 -29.68
C PRO A 542 -13.02 -18.64 -30.94
N PHE A 543 -14.31 -18.62 -31.29
CA PHE A 543 -14.85 -19.21 -32.49
C PHE A 543 -15.61 -18.15 -33.28
N ASP A 544 -15.29 -18.07 -34.57
CA ASP A 544 -16.08 -17.27 -35.49
C ASP A 544 -17.30 -18.06 -35.97
N VAL A 545 -18.44 -17.42 -35.77
CA VAL A 545 -19.77 -17.99 -35.94
C VAL A 545 -20.57 -17.23 -36.98
N THR A 546 -20.07 -16.08 -37.44
CA THR A 546 -20.81 -15.19 -38.33
C THR A 546 -20.40 -15.46 -39.79
N PRO A 547 -21.36 -15.67 -40.71
CA PRO A 547 -21.06 -15.81 -42.13
C PRO A 547 -20.25 -14.62 -42.67
N GLY A 548 -19.14 -14.89 -43.36
CA GLY A 548 -18.21 -13.85 -43.84
C GLY A 548 -17.13 -13.43 -42.83
N GLY A 549 -17.09 -14.04 -41.64
CA GLY A 549 -16.06 -13.84 -40.63
C GLY A 549 -14.79 -14.70 -40.79
N ARG A 550 -13.91 -14.60 -39.79
CA ARG A 550 -12.51 -15.05 -39.75
C ARG A 550 -12.35 -16.50 -39.26
N GLU A 551 -11.58 -17.34 -39.98
CA GLU A 551 -11.25 -18.70 -39.50
C GLU A 551 -10.37 -18.68 -38.22
N PRO A 552 -10.52 -19.62 -37.28
CA PRO A 552 -9.65 -19.70 -36.10
C PRO A 552 -8.23 -20.12 -36.53
N GLY A 553 -7.26 -19.23 -36.37
CA GLY A 553 -5.84 -19.53 -36.62
C GLY A 553 -5.14 -18.71 -37.71
N GLY A 554 -5.81 -17.74 -38.35
CA GLY A 554 -5.14 -16.80 -39.26
C GLY A 554 -4.40 -15.69 -38.52
N ASP A 555 -3.23 -15.28 -38.97
CA ASP A 555 -2.50 -14.13 -38.42
C ASP A 555 -3.31 -12.81 -38.58
N PRO A 556 -3.10 -11.78 -37.75
CA PRO A 556 -3.73 -10.46 -37.93
C PRO A 556 -3.21 -9.67 -39.14
N GLU A 557 -2.21 -10.16 -39.89
CA GLU A 557 -1.51 -9.33 -40.90
C GLU A 557 -2.09 -9.36 -42.31
N GLU A 558 -3.08 -10.20 -42.64
CA GLU A 558 -3.70 -10.20 -43.98
C GLU A 558 -5.23 -10.14 -43.92
N SER A 559 -5.78 -8.95 -43.68
CA SER A 559 -7.08 -8.56 -44.23
C SER A 559 -7.16 -7.05 -44.40
N GLY A 560 -6.34 -6.53 -45.31
CA GLY A 560 -6.47 -5.18 -45.84
C GLY A 560 -6.32 -5.22 -47.35
N ALA A 561 -7.40 -5.51 -48.07
CA ALA A 561 -7.68 -5.04 -49.45
C ALA A 561 -8.86 -5.79 -50.06
N ALA A 562 -10.05 -5.23 -49.92
CA ALA A 562 -11.15 -5.50 -50.85
C ALA A 562 -11.79 -4.18 -51.27
N ALA A 563 -11.07 -3.40 -52.09
CA ALA A 563 -11.65 -2.41 -53.02
C ALA A 563 -10.57 -1.89 -53.99
N GLY A 564 -10.79 -2.05 -55.30
CA GLY A 564 -10.08 -1.30 -56.34
C GLY A 564 -9.31 -2.16 -57.35
N ALA A 565 -9.99 -2.57 -58.41
CA ALA A 565 -9.34 -2.93 -59.67
C ALA A 565 -8.98 -1.66 -60.44
N ASP A 566 -7.71 -1.48 -60.82
CA ASP A 566 -7.34 -0.97 -62.16
C ASP A 566 -5.86 -1.29 -62.48
N ASP A 567 -5.62 -1.55 -63.77
CA ASP A 567 -4.35 -1.97 -64.39
C ASP A 567 -3.28 -0.87 -64.38
N GLY A 568 -1.99 -1.25 -64.32
CA GLY A 568 -0.90 -0.29 -64.51
C GLY A 568 0.53 -0.80 -64.33
N THR A 569 1.03 -1.52 -65.33
CA THR A 569 2.45 -1.85 -65.59
C THR A 569 3.45 -0.72 -65.27
N GLY A 570 4.58 -1.03 -64.60
CA GLY A 570 5.81 -0.24 -64.81
C GLY A 570 6.83 -0.15 -63.67
N ALA A 571 7.99 -0.80 -63.89
CA ALA A 571 9.34 -0.34 -63.55
C ALA A 571 9.86 -0.39 -62.09
N VAL A 572 10.72 -1.38 -61.88
CA VAL A 572 11.90 -1.31 -60.99
C VAL A 572 12.85 -0.19 -61.48
N PRO A 573 13.39 0.65 -60.58
CA PRO A 573 14.85 0.70 -60.48
C PRO A 573 15.39 0.85 -59.05
N ASP A 574 16.35 -0.03 -58.78
CA ASP A 574 17.71 0.22 -58.27
C ASP A 574 17.94 1.05 -57.00
N ARG A 575 18.56 0.38 -56.02
CA ARG A 575 19.28 0.96 -54.89
C ARG A 575 20.57 1.63 -55.39
N PRO A 576 21.08 2.61 -54.64
CA PRO A 576 22.48 2.51 -54.24
C PRO A 576 22.66 2.65 -52.73
N GLY A 577 23.58 1.85 -52.20
CA GLY A 577 24.02 1.92 -50.81
C GLY A 577 24.83 3.18 -50.51
N GLY A 578 24.69 3.65 -49.28
CA GLY A 578 25.53 4.65 -48.62
C GLY A 578 25.59 4.33 -47.12
N GLU A 579 26.81 4.33 -46.58
CA GLU A 579 27.24 3.91 -45.25
C GLU A 579 26.59 4.66 -44.05
N PRO A 580 26.71 4.13 -42.81
CA PRO A 580 25.89 4.51 -41.67
C PRO A 580 26.30 5.87 -41.09
N GLY A 581 25.37 6.83 -41.15
CA GLY A 581 25.44 8.09 -40.43
C GLY A 581 24.92 7.94 -39.00
N GLU A 582 25.85 7.89 -38.05
CA GLU A 582 25.63 8.08 -36.62
C GLU A 582 25.01 9.47 -36.37
N ASN A 583 23.72 9.51 -35.98
CA ASN A 583 23.14 10.63 -35.23
C ASN A 583 21.87 10.21 -34.49
N ALA A 584 22.04 10.07 -33.17
CA ALA A 584 21.13 10.43 -32.09
C ALA A 584 19.64 10.03 -32.21
N ALA A 585 19.32 8.92 -31.55
CA ALA A 585 17.99 8.70 -30.97
C ALA A 585 17.61 9.85 -30.02
N PRO A 586 16.37 10.37 -30.02
CA PRO A 586 15.90 11.20 -28.94
C PRO A 586 15.72 10.29 -27.72
N ALA A 587 16.53 10.53 -26.69
CA ALA A 587 16.37 9.96 -25.36
C ALA A 587 14.98 10.31 -24.80
N PRO A 588 14.40 9.45 -23.94
CA PRO A 588 13.17 9.76 -23.25
C PRO A 588 13.37 11.05 -22.45
N SER A 589 12.49 12.03 -22.71
CA SER A 589 12.35 13.21 -21.88
C SER A 589 12.00 12.78 -20.46
N GLU A 590 13.01 12.74 -19.60
CA GLU A 590 12.80 12.79 -18.16
C GLU A 590 12.03 14.08 -17.84
N GLU A 591 10.76 13.94 -17.45
CA GLU A 591 9.99 14.97 -16.75
C GLU A 591 10.62 15.23 -15.36
N THR A 592 11.79 15.85 -15.36
CA THR A 592 12.36 16.47 -14.17
C THR A 592 11.84 17.89 -14.10
N GLY A 593 10.71 18.11 -13.42
CA GLY A 593 10.13 19.46 -13.46
C GLY A 593 9.03 19.85 -12.51
N ARG A 594 8.70 19.12 -11.43
CA ARG A 594 7.81 19.66 -10.36
C ARG A 594 7.92 19.04 -8.96
N ALA A 595 9.03 18.38 -8.66
CA ALA A 595 9.44 18.07 -7.28
C ALA A 595 10.62 18.97 -6.88
N PRO A 596 10.37 20.17 -6.28
CA PRO A 596 10.84 20.33 -4.90
C PRO A 596 9.99 21.26 -4.00
N LEU A 597 8.88 21.84 -4.48
CA LEU A 597 8.09 22.79 -3.66
C LEU A 597 7.33 22.10 -2.52
N TRP A 598 6.71 20.94 -2.81
CA TRP A 598 5.94 20.20 -1.80
C TRP A 598 6.82 19.40 -0.83
N ALA A 599 7.97 18.90 -1.29
CA ALA A 599 9.00 18.31 -0.42
C ALA A 599 9.58 19.35 0.55
N ALA A 600 9.80 20.58 0.07
CA ALA A 600 10.21 21.70 0.92
C ALA A 600 9.10 22.12 1.91
N LEU A 601 7.82 22.12 1.49
CA LEU A 601 6.69 22.40 2.37
C LEU A 601 6.48 21.31 3.43
N GLY A 602 6.65 20.04 3.09
CA GLY A 602 6.63 18.92 4.02
C GLY A 602 7.77 19.00 5.05
N ALA A 603 8.99 19.28 4.61
CA ALA A 603 10.13 19.51 5.50
C ALA A 603 9.91 20.75 6.41
N ALA A 604 9.32 21.82 5.87
CA ALA A 604 8.99 23.03 6.63
C ALA A 604 7.91 22.76 7.69
N ALA A 605 6.89 21.94 7.39
CA ALA A 605 5.86 21.54 8.34
C ALA A 605 6.42 20.69 9.49
N VAL A 606 7.38 19.79 9.20
CA VAL A 606 8.08 19.00 10.21
C VAL A 606 8.95 19.89 11.11
N ALA A 607 9.67 20.85 10.53
CA ALA A 607 10.48 21.82 11.27
C ALA A 607 9.61 22.77 12.14
N ALA A 608 8.47 23.23 11.61
CA ALA A 608 7.51 24.06 12.33
C ALA A 608 6.88 23.29 13.51
N SER A 609 6.54 22.02 13.30
CA SER A 609 5.99 21.15 14.35
C SER A 609 7.02 20.85 15.44
N GLY A 610 8.28 20.60 15.07
CA GLY A 610 9.38 20.40 16.01
C GLY A 610 9.68 21.65 16.85
N THR A 611 9.68 22.83 16.24
CA THR A 611 9.88 24.10 16.96
C THR A 611 8.72 24.43 17.88
N LEU A 612 7.48 24.24 17.43
CA LEU A 612 6.28 24.41 18.26
C LEU A 612 6.28 23.46 19.47
N LEU A 613 6.68 22.19 19.27
CA LEU A 613 6.81 21.21 20.36
C LEU A 613 7.85 21.65 21.41
N VAL A 614 9.01 22.16 20.98
CA VAL A 614 10.04 22.68 21.91
C VAL A 614 9.49 23.85 22.74
N VAL A 615 8.77 24.78 22.10
CA VAL A 615 8.14 25.92 22.78
C VAL A 615 7.08 25.44 23.78
N LEU A 616 6.19 24.54 23.38
CA LEU A 616 5.13 24.00 24.24
C LEU A 616 5.70 23.23 25.45
N LEU A 617 6.70 22.39 25.24
CA LEU A 617 7.39 21.66 26.32
C LEU A 617 8.05 22.62 27.31
N ARG A 618 8.60 23.72 26.83
CA ARG A 618 9.25 24.73 27.67
C ARG A 618 8.25 25.56 28.47
N VAL A 619 7.21 26.06 27.82
CA VAL A 619 6.11 26.78 28.48
C VAL A 619 5.45 25.87 29.50
N GLY A 620 5.17 24.61 29.15
CA GLY A 620 4.61 23.62 30.06
C GLY A 620 5.52 23.32 31.25
N ARG A 621 6.84 23.22 31.05
CA ARG A 621 7.81 22.98 32.13
C ARG A 621 7.95 24.19 33.07
N SER A 622 8.03 25.41 32.53
CA SER A 622 8.09 26.65 33.33
C SER A 622 6.79 26.85 34.11
N ARG A 623 5.62 26.69 33.47
CA ARG A 623 4.32 26.72 34.14
C ARG A 623 4.19 25.66 35.23
N ARG A 624 4.61 24.42 34.98
CA ARG A 624 4.61 23.36 36.01
C ARG A 624 5.53 23.70 37.18
N ARG A 625 6.70 24.29 36.94
CA ARG A 625 7.65 24.67 38.00
C ARG A 625 7.14 25.81 38.88
N LEU A 626 6.36 26.71 38.29
CA LEU A 626 5.83 27.91 38.94
C LEU A 626 4.33 27.77 39.29
N ALA A 627 3.74 26.57 39.21
CA ALA A 627 2.29 26.38 39.42
C ALA A 627 1.90 26.68 40.89
N ALA A 628 0.81 27.41 41.07
CA ALA A 628 0.21 27.64 42.39
C ALA A 628 -0.42 26.33 42.91
N GLY A 629 -0.27 26.04 44.21
CA GLY A 629 -0.82 24.81 44.84
C GLY A 629 0.17 23.66 45.07
N ARG A 630 1.48 23.91 45.01
CA ARG A 630 2.51 22.95 45.46
C ARG A 630 2.86 23.13 46.93
N PRO A 631 3.43 22.12 47.60
CA PRO A 631 4.07 22.29 48.89
C PRO A 631 5.08 23.44 48.83
N ASP A 632 5.11 24.29 49.85
CA ASP A 632 5.88 25.55 49.89
C ASP A 632 7.35 25.35 49.50
N VAL A 633 7.96 24.25 49.94
CA VAL A 633 9.34 23.86 49.62
C VAL A 633 9.56 23.62 48.12
N ASP A 634 8.63 22.92 47.46
CA ASP A 634 8.72 22.61 46.02
C ASP A 634 8.51 23.85 45.15
N ALA A 635 7.68 24.79 45.61
CA ALA A 635 7.48 26.07 44.95
C ALA A 635 8.76 26.93 44.97
N VAL A 636 9.44 27.03 46.12
CA VAL A 636 10.70 27.77 46.24
C VAL A 636 11.84 27.10 45.46
N LEU A 637 11.94 25.77 45.48
CA LEU A 637 12.92 25.04 44.64
C LEU A 637 12.62 25.18 43.14
N GLY A 638 11.34 25.25 42.76
CA GLY A 638 10.91 25.55 41.39
C GLY A 638 11.37 26.92 40.93
N ALA A 639 11.13 27.96 41.75
CA ALA A 639 11.57 29.33 41.52
C ALA A 639 13.10 29.44 41.44
N TRP A 640 13.82 28.79 42.34
CA TRP A 640 15.29 28.75 42.35
C TRP A 640 15.89 28.16 41.07
N ARG A 641 15.32 27.05 40.58
CA ARG A 641 15.76 26.42 39.32
C ARG A 641 15.48 27.29 38.11
N GLU A 642 14.34 27.99 38.11
CA GLU A 642 13.97 28.90 37.02
C GLU A 642 14.93 30.11 36.94
N LEU A 643 15.30 30.69 38.08
CA LEU A 643 16.30 31.77 38.13
C LEU A 643 17.66 31.32 37.57
N ARG A 644 18.16 30.16 38.00
CA ARG A 644 19.45 29.63 37.50
C ARG A 644 19.41 29.30 36.01
N GLU A 645 18.28 28.83 35.51
CA GLU A 645 18.08 28.56 34.09
C GLU A 645 18.09 29.85 33.27
N ALA A 646 17.39 30.89 33.75
CA ALA A 646 17.37 32.20 33.12
C ALA A 646 18.76 32.87 33.06
N LEU A 647 19.56 32.75 34.13
CA LEU A 647 20.94 33.28 34.15
C LEU A 647 21.87 32.52 33.18
N ARG A 648 21.72 31.20 33.07
CA ARG A 648 22.51 30.41 32.11
C ARG A 648 22.21 30.79 30.67
N LEU A 649 20.96 31.17 30.37
CA LEU A 649 20.55 31.63 29.04
C LEU A 649 21.09 33.00 28.68
N THR A 650 21.33 33.87 29.66
CA THR A 650 21.98 35.16 29.42
C THR A 650 23.50 35.05 29.29
N GLY A 651 24.09 33.90 29.65
CA GLY A 651 25.54 33.64 29.59
C GLY A 651 26.22 33.68 30.97
N SER A 652 25.48 34.05 32.02
CA SER A 652 25.96 34.04 33.40
C SER A 652 25.81 32.63 33.98
N ASN A 653 26.88 31.83 33.95
CA ASN A 653 26.82 30.44 34.42
C ASN A 653 27.31 30.31 35.87
N PRO A 654 26.43 30.32 36.89
CA PRO A 654 26.83 30.00 38.25
C PRO A 654 27.33 28.55 38.33
N ARG A 655 28.57 28.38 38.80
CA ARG A 655 29.24 27.08 38.97
C ARG A 655 28.43 26.18 39.92
N SER A 656 28.64 24.86 39.84
CA SER A 656 27.93 23.89 40.67
C SER A 656 28.13 24.07 42.19
N GLY A 657 29.18 24.79 42.62
CA GLY A 657 29.45 25.13 44.01
C GLY A 657 29.18 26.59 44.41
N SER A 658 28.51 27.40 43.57
CA SER A 658 28.19 28.80 43.92
C SER A 658 27.18 28.85 45.08
N THR A 659 27.47 29.69 46.07
CA THR A 659 26.55 29.91 47.20
C THR A 659 25.28 30.62 46.72
N VAL A 660 24.21 30.56 47.53
CA VAL A 660 22.96 31.25 47.23
C VAL A 660 23.21 32.75 47.02
N THR A 661 24.08 33.32 47.84
CA THR A 661 24.52 34.72 47.75
C THR A 661 25.25 35.02 46.45
N ASP A 662 26.11 34.12 45.96
CA ASP A 662 26.83 34.32 44.69
C ASP A 662 25.89 34.29 43.47
N VAL A 663 24.88 33.42 43.48
CA VAL A 663 23.87 33.36 42.40
C VAL A 663 22.99 34.60 42.41
N VAL A 664 22.57 35.09 43.58
CA VAL A 664 21.78 36.33 43.70
C VAL A 664 22.62 37.56 43.34
N ARG A 665 23.93 37.57 43.66
CA ARG A 665 24.87 38.60 43.20
C ARG A 665 25.02 38.56 41.69
N ALA A 666 25.18 37.40 41.08
CA ALA A 666 25.22 37.26 39.62
C ALA A 666 23.91 37.71 38.95
N ALA A 667 22.77 37.44 39.58
CA ALA A 667 21.47 37.95 39.14
C ALA A 667 21.39 39.48 39.20
N ALA A 668 21.90 40.09 40.27
CA ALA A 668 21.94 41.54 40.41
C ALA A 668 22.80 42.21 39.32
N HIS A 669 23.91 41.60 38.90
CA HIS A 669 24.75 42.12 37.82
C HIS A 669 24.12 41.97 36.43
N ALA A 670 23.23 40.99 36.25
CA ALA A 670 22.52 40.75 35.01
C ALA A 670 21.18 41.52 34.89
N ASP A 671 20.77 42.24 35.95
CA ASP A 671 19.47 42.90 36.03
C ASP A 671 19.41 44.18 35.16
N PRO A 672 18.53 44.25 34.15
CA PRO A 672 18.39 45.44 33.30
C PRO A 672 17.76 46.63 34.03
N THR A 673 17.10 46.43 35.17
CA THR A 673 16.37 47.49 35.90
C THR A 673 17.17 48.13 37.04
N GLN A 674 18.43 47.70 37.24
CA GLN A 674 19.32 48.15 38.33
C GLN A 674 18.73 48.03 39.75
N GLY A 675 17.77 47.12 39.98
CA GLY A 675 17.15 46.90 41.29
C GLY A 675 18.02 46.13 42.29
N GLY A 676 19.16 45.61 41.84
CA GLY A 676 20.16 44.93 42.67
C GLY A 676 19.65 43.69 43.40
N THR A 677 20.34 43.28 44.47
CA THR A 677 19.96 42.13 45.32
C THR A 677 18.62 42.31 46.05
N ARG A 678 17.98 43.48 45.95
CA ARG A 678 16.73 43.80 46.65
C ARG A 678 15.51 43.10 46.05
N ARG A 679 15.53 42.79 44.74
CA ARG A 679 14.41 42.14 44.00
C ARG A 679 14.25 40.64 44.24
N LEU A 680 15.27 39.97 44.78
CA LEU A 680 15.28 38.52 45.02
C LEU A 680 15.46 38.21 46.52
N ARG A 681 15.07 39.13 47.40
CA ARG A 681 15.29 39.01 48.86
C ARG A 681 14.44 37.91 49.48
N PHE A 682 13.21 37.72 49.01
CA PHE A 682 12.35 36.67 49.53
C PHE A 682 12.81 35.30 49.02
N LEU A 683 13.23 35.19 47.75
CA LEU A 683 13.87 33.98 47.25
C LEU A 683 15.15 33.64 48.01
N HIS A 684 16.06 34.61 48.21
CA HIS A 684 17.32 34.41 48.93
C HIS A 684 17.08 33.90 50.36
N ARG A 685 16.18 34.55 51.11
CA ARG A 685 15.84 34.14 52.47
C ARG A 685 15.18 32.76 52.50
N SER A 686 14.26 32.47 51.58
CA SER A 686 13.55 31.18 51.55
C SER A 686 14.47 30.02 51.19
N VAL A 687 15.41 30.22 50.26
CA VAL A 687 16.41 29.19 49.91
C VAL A 687 17.40 28.95 51.04
N ASN A 688 17.86 30.00 51.74
CA ASN A 688 18.72 29.84 52.92
C ASN A 688 17.98 29.19 54.11
N ALA A 689 16.70 29.54 54.31
CA ALA A 689 15.86 28.94 55.34
C ALA A 689 15.61 27.44 55.09
N MET A 690 15.53 27.00 53.82
CA MET A 690 15.49 25.58 53.47
C MET A 690 16.82 24.86 53.70
N ALA A 691 17.95 25.53 53.46
CA ALA A 691 19.27 24.92 53.57
C ALA A 691 19.79 24.83 55.01
N PHE A 692 19.46 25.82 55.85
CA PHE A 692 20.03 25.97 57.19
C PHE A 692 19.01 26.15 58.31
N GLY A 693 17.70 26.14 58.01
CA GLY A 693 16.63 26.31 59.00
C GLY A 693 16.02 25.01 59.51
N THR A 694 15.19 25.11 60.56
CA THR A 694 14.39 23.99 61.09
C THR A 694 13.20 23.67 60.16
N ALA A 695 12.68 22.44 60.25
CA ALA A 695 11.51 22.03 59.47
C ALA A 695 10.31 22.96 59.75
N GLY A 696 9.76 23.58 58.70
CA GLY A 696 8.68 24.59 58.80
C GLY A 696 9.11 26.05 58.68
N SER A 697 10.39 26.32 58.37
CA SER A 697 10.93 27.69 58.20
C SER A 697 10.41 28.45 56.97
N VAL A 698 9.72 27.79 56.04
CA VAL A 698 9.13 28.40 54.84
C VAL A 698 7.62 28.49 55.01
N THR A 699 7.09 29.71 55.02
CA THR A 699 5.64 29.96 55.04
C THR A 699 5.08 30.03 53.61
N GLY A 700 3.82 29.63 53.42
CA GLY A 700 3.15 29.69 52.10
C GLY A 700 3.18 31.09 51.47
N GLN A 701 2.97 32.14 52.27
CA GLN A 701 3.12 33.53 51.80
C GLN A 701 4.55 33.87 51.36
N GLY A 702 5.57 33.28 51.99
CA GLY A 702 6.97 33.45 51.61
C GLY A 702 7.31 32.73 50.30
N ALA A 703 6.76 31.54 50.09
CA ALA A 703 6.94 30.75 48.87
C ALA A 703 6.27 31.41 47.65
N GLU A 704 5.04 31.91 47.80
CA GLU A 704 4.33 32.63 46.74
C GLU A 704 5.05 33.91 46.34
N ARG A 705 5.51 34.70 47.32
CA ARG A 705 6.30 35.92 47.04
C ARG A 705 7.62 35.60 46.34
N ALA A 706 8.30 34.51 46.70
CA ALA A 706 9.54 34.09 46.03
C ALA A 706 9.29 33.66 44.56
N VAL A 707 8.17 32.99 44.28
CA VAL A 707 7.76 32.62 42.91
C VAL A 707 7.46 33.88 42.07
N GLU A 708 6.77 34.86 42.65
CA GLU A 708 6.42 36.11 41.95
C GLU A 708 7.65 37.01 41.71
N GLU A 709 8.59 37.07 42.66
CA GLU A 709 9.90 37.70 42.48
C GLU A 709 10.66 37.11 41.28
N VAL A 710 10.70 35.78 41.17
CA VAL A 710 11.40 35.13 40.04
C VAL A 710 10.66 35.33 38.72
N ARG A 711 9.32 35.25 38.71
CA ARG A 711 8.53 35.50 37.49
C ARG A 711 8.73 36.90 36.95
N SER A 712 8.65 37.92 37.81
CA SER A 712 8.86 39.32 37.42
C SER A 712 10.30 39.54 36.98
N TYR A 713 11.28 39.02 37.72
CA TYR A 713 12.69 39.11 37.35
C TYR A 713 13.00 38.46 35.99
N VAL A 714 12.53 37.24 35.73
CA VAL A 714 12.77 36.56 34.44
C VAL A 714 12.08 37.28 33.28
N ARG A 715 10.90 37.87 33.51
CA ARG A 715 10.20 38.69 32.52
C ARG A 715 11.00 39.93 32.15
N ASP A 716 11.51 40.65 33.14
CA ASP A 716 12.31 41.86 32.95
C ASP A 716 13.68 41.54 32.35
N LEU A 717 14.34 40.49 32.85
CA LEU A 717 15.62 40.00 32.32
C LEU A 717 15.51 39.66 30.83
N ARG A 718 14.42 39.02 30.42
CA ARG A 718 14.12 38.74 29.01
C ARG A 718 13.82 40.01 28.24
N GLY A 719 13.08 40.95 28.82
CA GLY A 719 12.78 42.26 28.23
C GLY A 719 14.03 43.07 27.89
N GLY A 720 15.05 43.00 28.74
CA GLY A 720 16.35 43.67 28.55
C GLY A 720 17.28 43.04 27.52
N GLN A 721 16.96 41.87 26.94
CA GLN A 721 17.78 41.24 25.90
C GLN A 721 17.50 41.80 24.50
N SER A 722 18.47 41.65 23.60
CA SER A 722 18.30 42.00 22.17
C SER A 722 17.12 41.24 21.54
N ARG A 723 16.53 41.80 20.47
CA ARG A 723 15.35 41.21 19.79
C ARG A 723 15.61 39.75 19.38
N TRP A 724 16.81 39.44 18.87
CA TRP A 724 17.22 38.09 18.50
C TRP A 724 17.29 37.14 19.71
N ARG A 725 17.90 37.59 20.82
CA ARG A 725 17.98 36.78 22.06
C ARG A 725 16.62 36.55 22.71
N ARG A 726 15.66 37.45 22.54
CA ARG A 726 14.27 37.28 23.02
C ARG A 726 13.50 36.19 22.27
N TRP A 727 13.78 36.03 20.98
CA TRP A 727 13.20 34.99 20.12
C TRP A 727 13.88 33.64 20.37
N SER A 728 15.21 33.61 20.35
CA SER A 728 15.96 32.38 20.64
C SER A 728 15.76 31.88 22.09
N TRP A 729 15.34 32.76 23.01
CA TRP A 729 14.98 32.36 24.38
C TRP A 729 13.97 31.23 24.43
N TRP A 730 12.99 31.15 23.52
CA TRP A 730 12.01 30.04 23.52
C TRP A 730 12.43 28.87 22.65
N LEU A 731 13.23 29.13 21.62
CA LEU A 731 13.66 28.14 20.62
C LEU A 731 14.92 27.37 21.04
N ASP A 732 15.70 27.88 22.00
CA ASP A 732 16.92 27.21 22.47
C ASP A 732 16.57 25.91 23.23
N PRO A 733 17.00 24.74 22.73
CA PRO A 733 16.66 23.46 23.34
C PRO A 733 17.60 23.10 24.51
N ARG A 734 18.73 23.81 24.70
CA ARG A 734 19.73 23.53 25.75
C ARG A 734 19.14 23.38 27.16
N PRO A 735 18.16 24.20 27.59
CA PRO A 735 17.56 24.08 28.92
C PRO A 735 16.77 22.78 29.15
N LEU A 736 16.31 22.10 28.09
CA LEU A 736 15.65 20.79 28.19
C LEU A 736 16.63 19.66 28.54
N PHE A 737 17.93 19.90 28.35
CA PHE A 737 19.02 18.95 28.58
C PHE A 737 19.86 19.24 29.83
N TRP A 738 19.69 20.41 30.46
CA TRP A 738 20.38 20.71 31.71
C TRP A 738 19.86 19.83 32.85
N ARG A 739 20.77 19.06 33.45
CA ARG A 739 20.47 18.28 34.66
C ARG A 739 20.20 19.23 35.82
N ALA A 740 19.19 18.91 36.62
CA ALA A 740 19.08 19.50 37.95
C ALA A 740 20.30 19.03 38.76
N PRO A 741 21.06 19.94 39.39
CA PRO A 741 22.07 19.53 40.36
C PRO A 741 21.41 18.84 41.55
#